data_AF-A0A538M7F6-F1
#
_entry.id   AF-A0A538M7F6-F1
#
_cell.length_a   1.000
_cell.length_b   1.000
_cell.length_c   1.000
_cell.angle_alpha   90.00
_cell.angle_beta   90.00
_cell.angle_gamma   90.00
#
_symmetry.space_group_name_H-M   'P 1'
#
loop_
_entity.id
_entity.type
_entity.pdbx_description
1 polymer ?
#
loop_
_entity_poly.entity_id
_entity_poly.type
_entity_poly.pdbx_seq_one_letter_code
_entity_poly.pdbx_strand_id
1 'polypeptide(L)'
;MPKRTRGSGGPAFTVALPRPLETRKGERDAWWVELPERELRLSNLDKVFWPDEGYTKGDVISYYFNVADLLLPHLERRPLTMKRMPDGIEGPDFYEKSAPSHTPEWVHRCTVMSDDAKMGRIDYLTVDDLATLLFVANLGAIEMHPLHSRCEDVQHPDYLFFDLDPFPPYAYDDVLNVARHIEVLLEQLGMTGFPKTSGATGLQIYVPLEQGAYTYAEARAFVGACGRLVKEADPDKVTMAWRVADRAGKIFIDHNMNRQGANIAAAYSLRPERRAPVSTPLTWDEVRAGGFEPQDFRIDNVWERFATVGDLWTGVRTGPGADLAAALDALGVEVEDDDPVRGSLPRTAAPDVRSKTSDEIALASKDPALFEYVRRRAFGPEGTSEPAPGDEAGSGNSFVIHKHRATRLHYDVRLEHDGGLPSWAVPKGLPTTKGEKRLAVQTEVHPLEYGSFQGTIPEGHYGAGEVRIFDDGWYEPIEWTDTKVSFRLHGRRYPGLEFHFVKTRTDWLAFLASNQTAPLIASPPRFTPMLAEGGGQPFDDPAWWFEPKLDGIRCLAEMTTAETVLRSRTGRDMTAQYPELHMVQELVDQVNAVIDGEIVAFDASGRNSFETLQQRMNLANPRQIERMRAQIPVALVVFDLLWLDGRDTTGLTLEDRRELLRLVVEQDDRLQLVTWVEGEGNALVAAAQTQGLEGVVAKRLGSPYLPGRRTDAWRKIKLRDTQDCVILGYTPGERGRSATFGAVLVGAYDGGTLRWIGQAGSGFTDQMLTTVLDQLRPFVRSTPAIDDPELARVKGAVFVEPEVVCEIEYAEITKGTKKMRAPVFKRLRTDKLPEDCVLEPVREVSR
;
A
#
# COMPACT_ATOMS: atom_id res chain seq x y z
N MET A 1 67.92 -40.32 16.57
CA MET A 1 67.14 -39.81 15.42
C MET A 1 66.48 -38.51 15.84
N PRO A 2 66.60 -37.41 15.07
CA PRO A 2 66.09 -36.11 15.49
C PRO A 2 64.57 -36.04 15.39
N LYS A 3 63.97 -35.30 16.31
CA LYS A 3 62.53 -34.99 16.41
C LYS A 3 62.01 -34.43 15.09
N ARG A 4 60.99 -35.07 14.50
CA ARG A 4 60.15 -34.43 13.48
C ARG A 4 59.41 -33.27 14.13
N THR A 5 59.69 -32.08 13.64
CA THR A 5 58.95 -30.83 13.87
C THR A 5 57.47 -31.03 13.56
N ARG A 6 56.60 -30.59 14.47
CA ARG A 6 55.15 -30.51 14.24
C ARG A 6 54.90 -29.42 13.19
N GLY A 7 54.63 -29.82 11.96
CA GLY A 7 54.14 -28.92 10.92
C GLY A 7 52.68 -28.58 11.18
N SER A 8 52.42 -27.29 11.37
CA SER A 8 51.12 -26.63 11.47
C SER A 8 50.47 -26.51 10.09
N GLY A 9 49.86 -27.58 9.59
CA GLY A 9 49.07 -27.53 8.35
C GLY A 9 47.70 -26.91 8.63
N GLY A 10 47.55 -25.61 8.32
CA GLY A 10 46.26 -24.91 8.26
C GLY A 10 45.34 -25.45 7.13
N PRO A 11 44.14 -24.88 6.93
CA PRO A 11 43.22 -25.34 5.88
C PRO A 11 43.78 -25.01 4.48
N ALA A 12 43.29 -25.71 3.45
CA ALA A 12 43.63 -25.41 2.06
C ALA A 12 42.80 -24.21 1.58
N PHE A 13 43.29 -22.99 1.82
CA PHE A 13 42.82 -21.80 1.10
C PHE A 13 43.22 -21.94 -0.38
N THR A 14 42.30 -21.62 -1.30
CA THR A 14 42.50 -21.81 -2.74
C THR A 14 42.89 -20.52 -3.45
N VAL A 15 42.66 -19.37 -2.82
CA VAL A 15 43.01 -18.04 -3.33
C VAL A 15 44.25 -17.52 -2.60
N ALA A 16 45.24 -17.03 -3.36
CA ALA A 16 46.40 -16.36 -2.80
C ALA A 16 46.03 -14.92 -2.42
N LEU A 17 46.06 -14.60 -1.13
CA LEU A 17 45.64 -13.31 -0.59
C LEU A 17 46.82 -12.55 0.05
N PRO A 18 46.80 -11.19 0.07
CA PRO A 18 47.96 -10.39 0.49
C PRO A 18 48.44 -10.65 1.92
N ARG A 19 47.49 -10.77 2.86
CA ARG A 19 47.75 -11.11 4.27
C ARG A 19 47.17 -12.49 4.56
N PRO A 20 47.95 -13.42 5.12
CA PRO A 20 47.42 -14.71 5.54
C PRO A 20 46.46 -14.53 6.72
N LEU A 21 45.34 -15.23 6.69
CA LEU A 21 44.47 -15.38 7.86
C LEU A 21 45.04 -16.49 8.74
N GLU A 22 45.87 -16.12 9.72
CA GLU A 22 46.47 -17.08 10.64
C GLU A 22 45.39 -17.75 11.49
N THR A 23 45.20 -19.05 11.29
CA THR A 23 44.23 -19.84 12.03
C THR A 23 44.89 -21.03 12.73
N ARG A 24 44.46 -21.30 13.95
CA ARG A 24 44.83 -22.50 14.71
C ARG A 24 43.70 -23.52 14.63
N LYS A 25 44.02 -24.75 14.20
CA LYS A 25 43.07 -25.86 14.18
C LYS A 25 42.93 -26.45 15.59
N GLY A 26 41.72 -26.41 16.14
CA GLY A 26 41.36 -26.97 17.44
C GLY A 26 40.79 -28.39 17.35
N GLU A 27 40.27 -28.91 18.48
CA GLU A 27 39.56 -30.19 18.52
C GLU A 27 38.23 -30.13 17.75
N ARG A 28 37.82 -31.24 17.10
CA ARG A 28 36.58 -31.36 16.28
C ARG A 28 36.51 -30.44 15.04
N ASP A 29 37.63 -30.24 14.34
CA ASP A 29 37.72 -29.45 13.10
C ASP A 29 37.27 -27.97 13.22
N ALA A 30 37.21 -27.43 14.44
CA ALA A 30 37.01 -26.01 14.68
C ALA A 30 38.31 -25.23 14.42
N TRP A 31 38.19 -24.06 13.82
CA TRP A 31 39.31 -23.16 13.54
C TRP A 31 39.18 -21.93 14.42
N TRP A 32 40.30 -21.36 14.84
CA TRP A 32 40.29 -20.14 15.64
C TRP A 32 41.27 -19.12 15.06
N VAL A 33 40.85 -17.86 15.03
CA VAL A 33 41.69 -16.72 14.67
C VAL A 33 41.88 -15.83 15.90
N GLU A 34 43.13 -15.45 16.17
CA GLU A 34 43.47 -14.47 17.20
C GLU A 34 43.39 -13.08 16.58
N LEU A 35 42.49 -12.24 17.10
CA LEU A 35 42.35 -10.83 16.73
C LEU A 35 42.84 -9.95 17.89
N PRO A 36 43.18 -8.67 17.66
CA PRO A 36 43.79 -7.81 18.67
C PRO A 36 43.07 -7.76 20.03
N GLU A 37 41.75 -7.90 20.02
CA GLU A 37 40.91 -7.77 21.23
C GLU A 37 40.19 -9.05 21.64
N ARG A 38 40.19 -10.09 20.79
CA ARG A 38 39.42 -11.32 21.06
C ARG A 38 39.85 -12.48 20.18
N GLU A 39 39.50 -13.69 20.61
CA GLU A 39 39.63 -14.90 19.81
C GLU A 39 38.27 -15.25 19.18
N LEU A 40 38.24 -15.54 17.87
CA LEU A 40 37.02 -15.85 17.15
C LEU A 40 37.06 -17.29 16.60
N ARG A 41 35.99 -18.04 16.86
CA ARG A 41 35.81 -19.39 16.30
C ARG A 41 35.25 -19.32 14.89
N LEU A 42 35.94 -19.94 13.95
CA LEU A 42 35.53 -20.15 12.57
C LEU A 42 35.24 -21.63 12.32
N SER A 43 34.30 -21.91 11.41
CA SER A 43 33.88 -23.29 11.11
C SER A 43 33.90 -23.57 9.61
N ASN A 44 34.22 -24.81 9.25
CA ASN A 44 34.10 -25.34 7.88
C ASN A 44 34.88 -24.50 6.84
N LEU A 45 36.13 -24.11 7.15
CA LEU A 45 36.93 -23.25 6.27
C LEU A 45 37.26 -23.90 4.91
N ASP A 46 37.27 -25.22 4.84
CA ASP A 46 37.48 -26.02 3.64
C ASP A 46 36.21 -26.27 2.83
N LYS A 47 35.04 -25.81 3.31
CA LYS A 47 33.78 -25.97 2.60
C LYS A 47 33.79 -25.15 1.31
N VAL A 48 33.54 -25.80 0.18
CA VAL A 48 33.47 -25.16 -1.13
C VAL A 48 32.21 -24.29 -1.22
N PHE A 49 32.38 -23.02 -1.55
CA PHE A 49 31.30 -22.05 -1.80
C PHE A 49 31.08 -21.80 -3.30
N TRP A 50 32.14 -21.89 -4.11
CA TRP A 50 32.08 -21.87 -5.58
C TRP A 50 32.59 -23.20 -6.15
N PRO A 51 31.70 -24.11 -6.58
CA PRO A 51 32.10 -25.43 -7.06
C PRO A 51 32.97 -25.41 -8.32
N ASP A 52 32.68 -24.50 -9.26
CA ASP A 52 33.41 -24.36 -10.53
C ASP A 52 34.86 -23.94 -10.32
N GLU A 53 35.08 -22.91 -9.47
CA GLU A 53 36.42 -22.37 -9.20
C GLU A 53 37.12 -23.08 -8.03
N GLY A 54 36.38 -23.79 -7.19
CA GLY A 54 36.86 -24.42 -5.96
C GLY A 54 37.00 -23.46 -4.78
N TYR A 55 36.55 -22.21 -4.88
CA TYR A 55 36.69 -21.24 -3.78
C TYR A 55 35.92 -21.69 -2.56
N THR A 56 36.56 -21.57 -1.40
CA THR A 56 36.07 -22.07 -0.13
C THR A 56 35.51 -20.97 0.76
N LYS A 57 34.79 -21.34 1.80
CA LYS A 57 34.39 -20.44 2.90
C LYS A 57 35.61 -19.76 3.52
N GLY A 58 36.73 -20.46 3.61
CA GLY A 58 38.00 -19.91 4.07
C GLY A 58 38.50 -18.78 3.18
N ASP A 59 38.37 -18.91 1.86
CA ASP A 59 38.74 -17.86 0.91
C ASP A 59 37.86 -16.61 1.08
N VAL A 60 36.54 -16.78 1.28
CA VAL A 60 35.61 -15.67 1.56
C VAL A 60 35.95 -14.93 2.85
N ILE A 61 36.18 -15.66 3.95
CA ILE A 61 36.54 -15.05 5.24
C ILE A 61 37.89 -14.33 5.12
N SER A 62 38.85 -14.95 4.43
CA SER A 62 40.17 -14.36 4.22
C SER A 62 40.13 -13.14 3.29
N TYR A 63 39.22 -13.11 2.31
CA TYR A 63 38.95 -11.93 1.50
C TYR A 63 38.46 -10.78 2.39
N TYR A 64 37.42 -11.03 3.20
CA TYR A 64 36.87 -9.99 4.07
C TYR A 64 37.89 -9.51 5.12
N PHE A 65 38.75 -10.40 5.64
CA PHE A 65 39.89 -10.02 6.46
C PHE A 65 40.84 -9.05 5.75
N ASN A 66 41.16 -9.32 4.48
CA ASN A 66 42.11 -8.50 3.74
C ASN A 66 41.55 -7.14 3.33
N VAL A 67 40.26 -7.06 3.02
CA VAL A 67 39.58 -5.83 2.57
C VAL A 67 39.01 -4.97 3.70
N ALA A 68 39.08 -5.45 4.95
CA ALA A 68 38.45 -4.83 6.11
C ALA A 68 38.76 -3.33 6.25
N ASP A 69 40.01 -2.92 6.03
CA ASP A 69 40.45 -1.53 6.16
C ASP A 69 39.77 -0.59 5.14
N LEU A 70 39.34 -1.14 3.99
CA LEU A 70 38.60 -0.41 2.95
C LEU A 70 37.09 -0.50 3.16
N LEU A 71 36.58 -1.65 3.59
CA LEU A 71 35.15 -1.94 3.70
C LEU A 71 34.51 -1.38 4.97
N LEU A 72 35.16 -1.57 6.14
CA LEU A 72 34.57 -1.23 7.45
C LEU A 72 34.10 0.23 7.54
N PRO A 73 34.83 1.25 7.05
CA PRO A 73 34.36 2.64 7.11
C PRO A 73 33.01 2.88 6.42
N HIS A 74 32.63 2.02 5.48
CA HIS A 74 31.37 2.10 4.72
C HIS A 74 30.24 1.26 5.32
N LEU A 75 30.54 0.37 6.27
CA LEU A 75 29.56 -0.45 7.01
C LEU A 75 29.29 0.04 8.44
N GLU A 76 30.24 0.78 9.01
CA GLU A 76 30.22 1.22 10.41
C GLU A 76 28.90 1.93 10.76
N ARG A 77 28.29 1.54 11.87
CA ARG A 77 27.02 2.08 12.40
C ARG A 77 25.83 1.96 11.45
N ARG A 78 25.92 1.17 10.38
CA ARG A 78 24.80 0.91 9.47
C ARG A 78 24.13 -0.41 9.81
N PRO A 79 22.79 -0.43 10.01
CA PRO A 79 22.04 -1.67 10.11
C PRO A 79 22.32 -2.54 8.87
N LEU A 80 22.70 -3.80 9.06
CA LEU A 80 23.11 -4.68 7.97
C LEU A 80 22.08 -5.78 7.69
N THR A 81 21.54 -5.83 6.48
CA THR A 81 20.92 -7.05 5.95
C THR A 81 22.01 -7.96 5.37
N MET A 82 22.04 -9.22 5.82
CA MET A 82 22.95 -10.24 5.30
C MET A 82 22.26 -11.10 4.25
N LYS A 83 22.91 -11.37 3.12
CA LYS A 83 22.47 -12.46 2.23
C LYS A 83 23.34 -13.69 2.47
N ARG A 84 22.75 -14.69 3.13
CA ARG A 84 23.45 -15.89 3.59
C ARG A 84 23.29 -17.04 2.61
N MET A 85 24.41 -17.69 2.32
CA MET A 85 24.54 -18.88 1.47
C MET A 85 25.37 -19.92 2.24
N PRO A 86 24.81 -20.56 3.29
CA PRO A 86 25.58 -21.44 4.16
C PRO A 86 26.21 -22.63 3.42
N ASP A 87 25.63 -23.03 2.29
CA ASP A 87 26.02 -24.16 1.45
C ASP A 87 26.70 -23.76 0.12
N GLY A 88 27.09 -22.49 -0.02
CA GLY A 88 27.69 -21.97 -1.27
C GLY A 88 26.64 -21.44 -2.26
N ILE A 89 27.12 -20.92 -3.40
CA ILE A 89 26.28 -20.15 -4.35
C ILE A 89 25.24 -20.98 -5.11
N GLU A 90 25.39 -22.30 -5.15
CA GLU A 90 24.42 -23.22 -5.75
C GLU A 90 23.39 -23.76 -4.72
N GLY A 91 23.63 -23.50 -3.43
CA GLY A 91 22.74 -23.91 -2.35
C GLY A 91 21.62 -22.90 -2.08
N PRO A 92 20.69 -23.20 -1.14
CA PRO A 92 19.67 -22.26 -0.73
C PRO A 92 20.28 -21.00 -0.12
N ASP A 93 19.75 -19.85 -0.52
CA ASP A 93 20.09 -18.54 0.01
C ASP A 93 18.91 -17.88 0.74
N PHE A 94 19.20 -16.96 1.65
CA PHE A 94 18.17 -16.16 2.30
C PHE A 94 18.71 -14.81 2.78
N TYR A 95 17.84 -13.81 2.76
CA TYR A 95 18.10 -12.51 3.39
C TYR A 95 17.75 -12.61 4.88
N GLU A 96 18.70 -12.20 5.71
CA GLU A 96 18.54 -12.15 7.16
C GLU A 96 18.82 -10.73 7.64
N LYS A 97 17.74 -10.06 8.06
CA LYS A 97 17.78 -8.68 8.55
C LYS A 97 18.05 -8.62 10.06
N SER A 98 17.41 -9.51 10.81
CA SER A 98 17.61 -9.61 12.26
C SER A 98 18.88 -10.39 12.59
N ALA A 99 19.62 -9.94 13.59
CA ALA A 99 20.78 -10.61 14.13
C ALA A 99 20.39 -12.04 14.59
N PRO A 100 21.11 -13.09 14.15
CA PRO A 100 20.85 -14.46 14.59
C PRO A 100 20.88 -14.59 16.11
N SER A 101 20.11 -15.52 16.66
CA SER A 101 20.06 -15.77 18.12
C SER A 101 21.42 -16.09 18.76
N HIS A 102 22.32 -16.69 18.00
CA HIS A 102 23.70 -17.01 18.42
C HIS A 102 24.70 -15.89 18.15
N THR A 103 24.22 -14.69 17.82
CA THR A 103 25.07 -13.50 17.64
C THR A 103 25.74 -13.15 18.97
N PRO A 104 27.08 -13.10 19.03
CA PRO A 104 27.81 -12.77 20.25
C PRO A 104 27.39 -11.43 20.85
N GLU A 105 27.44 -11.31 22.18
CA GLU A 105 27.02 -10.10 22.91
C GLU A 105 27.84 -8.85 22.53
N TRP A 106 29.09 -9.03 22.10
CA TRP A 106 29.96 -7.92 21.66
C TRP A 106 29.60 -7.38 20.27
N VAL A 107 28.77 -8.08 19.50
CA VAL A 107 28.29 -7.57 18.20
C VAL A 107 27.22 -6.54 18.47
N HIS A 108 27.47 -5.31 18.01
CA HIS A 108 26.54 -4.22 18.14
C HIS A 108 25.24 -4.51 17.38
N ARG A 109 24.12 -4.13 18.00
CA ARG A 109 22.78 -4.27 17.44
C ARG A 109 22.10 -2.92 17.34
N CYS A 110 21.20 -2.84 16.38
CA CYS A 110 20.51 -1.64 15.98
C CYS A 110 19.07 -1.98 15.68
N THR A 111 18.22 -1.68 16.64
CA THR A 111 16.79 -1.94 16.56
C THR A 111 16.14 -0.90 15.67
N VAL A 112 15.55 -1.35 14.56
CA VAL A 112 14.83 -0.50 13.62
C VAL A 112 13.38 -0.95 13.58
N MET A 113 12.47 -0.01 13.82
CA MET A 113 11.03 -0.28 13.71
C MET A 113 10.69 -0.54 12.24
N SER A 114 9.91 -1.59 11.98
CA SER A 114 9.57 -2.01 10.62
C SER A 114 8.23 -2.76 10.61
N ASP A 115 7.30 -2.29 9.80
CA ASP A 115 5.93 -2.84 9.69
C ASP A 115 5.91 -4.20 9.02
N ASP A 116 6.87 -4.43 8.12
CA ASP A 116 7.07 -5.69 7.42
C ASP A 116 7.73 -6.77 8.30
N ALA A 117 8.18 -6.42 9.51
CA ALA A 117 8.85 -7.34 10.40
C ALA A 117 7.84 -8.07 11.29
N LYS A 118 8.00 -9.40 11.41
CA LYS A 118 7.15 -10.25 12.28
C LYS A 118 7.03 -9.75 13.72
N MET A 119 8.01 -8.99 14.23
CA MET A 119 8.06 -8.49 15.60
C MET A 119 7.82 -6.97 15.70
N GLY A 120 7.42 -6.28 14.62
CA GLY A 120 7.31 -4.81 14.55
C GLY A 120 8.64 -4.04 14.64
N ARG A 121 9.71 -4.75 14.98
CA ARG A 121 11.10 -4.28 14.98
C ARG A 121 12.01 -5.33 14.35
N ILE A 122 13.13 -4.87 13.83
CA ILE A 122 14.22 -5.69 13.32
C ILE A 122 15.46 -5.28 14.11
N ASP A 123 16.03 -6.24 14.83
CA ASP A 123 17.32 -6.05 15.49
C ASP A 123 18.44 -6.33 14.52
N TYR A 124 18.80 -5.34 13.70
CA TYR A 124 19.94 -5.48 12.80
C TYR A 124 21.23 -5.60 13.61
N LEU A 125 22.22 -6.33 13.08
CA LEU A 125 23.59 -6.15 13.54
C LEU A 125 24.25 -5.01 12.76
N THR A 126 25.24 -4.36 13.37
CA THR A 126 26.12 -3.40 12.71
C THR A 126 27.54 -3.98 12.62
N VAL A 127 28.21 -3.78 11.48
CA VAL A 127 29.58 -4.29 11.28
C VAL A 127 30.55 -3.16 11.55
N ASP A 128 30.89 -3.01 12.83
CA ASP A 128 31.67 -1.88 13.33
C ASP A 128 33.17 -2.21 13.50
N ASP A 129 33.53 -3.50 13.51
CA ASP A 129 34.89 -3.96 13.71
C ASP A 129 35.23 -5.22 12.87
N LEU A 130 36.53 -5.52 12.78
CA LEU A 130 37.03 -6.69 12.06
C LEU A 130 36.45 -8.00 12.59
N ALA A 131 36.27 -8.12 13.91
CA ALA A 131 35.74 -9.35 14.51
C ALA A 131 34.30 -9.61 14.05
N THR A 132 33.47 -8.57 13.99
CA THR A 132 32.09 -8.63 13.52
C THR A 132 32.04 -8.97 12.05
N LEU A 133 32.92 -8.36 11.24
CA LEU A 133 33.01 -8.65 9.80
C LEU A 133 33.32 -10.12 9.54
N LEU A 134 34.31 -10.69 10.25
CA LEU A 134 34.66 -12.10 10.12
C LEU A 134 33.57 -13.03 10.68
N PHE A 135 32.88 -12.60 11.75
CA PHE A 135 31.73 -13.33 12.27
C PHE A 135 30.62 -13.42 11.22
N VAL A 136 30.23 -12.30 10.60
CA VAL A 136 29.21 -12.24 9.54
C VAL A 136 29.60 -13.09 8.34
N ALA A 137 30.84 -13.00 7.86
CA ALA A 137 31.35 -13.86 6.78
C ALA A 137 31.30 -15.36 7.18
N ASN A 138 31.60 -15.68 8.44
CA ASN A 138 31.54 -17.04 8.97
C ASN A 138 30.10 -17.58 9.09
N LEU A 139 29.07 -16.73 9.15
CA LEU A 139 27.67 -17.15 9.04
C LEU A 139 27.27 -17.59 7.63
N GLY A 140 28.18 -17.44 6.66
CA GLY A 140 27.93 -17.67 5.24
C GLY A 140 27.34 -16.46 4.53
N ALA A 141 27.43 -15.25 5.11
CA ALA A 141 27.01 -14.04 4.42
C ALA A 141 28.01 -13.69 3.32
N ILE A 142 27.63 -13.96 2.06
CA ILE A 142 28.47 -13.64 0.90
C ILE A 142 28.24 -12.17 0.51
N GLU A 143 27.00 -11.70 0.45
CA GLU A 143 26.66 -10.29 0.20
C GLU A 143 26.29 -9.56 1.51
N MET A 144 26.73 -8.31 1.62
CA MET A 144 26.46 -7.41 2.74
C MET A 144 25.68 -6.20 2.24
N HIS A 145 24.50 -5.95 2.80
CA HIS A 145 23.61 -4.86 2.38
C HIS A 145 23.36 -3.88 3.54
N PRO A 146 24.18 -2.82 3.67
CA PRO A 146 23.94 -1.80 4.67
C PRO A 146 22.74 -0.92 4.30
N LEU A 147 21.97 -0.51 5.30
CA LEU A 147 20.96 0.53 5.13
C LEU A 147 21.59 1.87 4.71
N HIS A 148 20.79 2.70 4.05
CA HIS A 148 21.24 4.01 3.53
C HIS A 148 21.36 5.09 4.60
N SER A 149 20.90 4.78 5.80
CA SER A 149 21.02 5.58 7.01
C SER A 149 21.89 4.87 8.04
N ARG A 150 22.22 5.59 9.12
CA ARG A 150 22.95 5.06 10.27
C ARG A 150 22.01 4.81 11.43
N CYS A 151 22.45 4.02 12.39
CA CYS A 151 21.68 3.63 13.56
C CYS A 151 21.22 4.80 14.44
N GLU A 152 21.97 5.88 14.45
CA GLU A 152 21.63 7.11 15.18
C GLU A 152 20.39 7.78 14.60
N ASP A 153 20.17 7.65 13.29
CA ASP A 153 19.05 8.27 12.59
C ASP A 153 18.67 7.44 11.36
N VAL A 154 17.84 6.43 11.58
CA VAL A 154 17.46 5.48 10.53
C VAL A 154 16.45 6.06 9.53
N GLN A 155 15.89 7.24 9.81
CA GLN A 155 14.86 7.90 9.01
C GLN A 155 15.45 8.80 7.92
N HIS A 156 16.68 9.30 8.12
CA HIS A 156 17.35 10.18 7.17
C HIS A 156 18.58 9.48 6.58
N PRO A 157 18.60 9.21 5.26
CA PRO A 157 19.78 8.65 4.61
C PRO A 157 20.92 9.68 4.59
N ASP A 158 22.15 9.20 4.69
CA ASP A 158 23.37 10.04 4.56
C ASP A 158 24.01 9.95 3.17
N TYR A 159 23.35 9.26 2.24
CA TYR A 159 23.62 9.29 0.81
C TYR A 159 22.35 8.97 0.01
N LEU A 160 22.33 9.35 -1.26
CA LEU A 160 21.43 8.79 -2.27
C LEU A 160 22.23 8.06 -3.34
N PHE A 161 21.57 7.32 -4.21
CA PHE A 161 22.26 6.68 -5.33
C PHE A 161 21.36 6.47 -6.57
N PHE A 162 22.02 6.36 -7.71
CA PHE A 162 21.45 5.90 -8.97
C PHE A 162 21.81 4.43 -9.15
N ASP A 163 20.83 3.54 -9.22
CA ASP A 163 21.01 2.12 -9.54
C ASP A 163 20.68 1.89 -11.02
N LEU A 164 21.70 1.48 -11.80
CA LEU A 164 21.60 1.32 -13.25
C LEU A 164 21.56 -0.17 -13.59
N ASP A 165 20.36 -0.66 -13.87
CA ASP A 165 20.09 -2.07 -14.13
C ASP A 165 19.88 -2.33 -15.63
N PRO A 166 20.82 -3.01 -16.30
CA PRO A 166 20.65 -3.36 -17.70
C PRO A 166 19.74 -4.58 -17.90
N PHE A 167 18.83 -4.50 -18.88
CA PHE A 167 17.96 -5.60 -19.29
C PHE A 167 18.33 -6.11 -20.69
N PRO A 168 18.61 -7.42 -20.87
CA PRO A 168 18.99 -7.99 -22.17
C PRO A 168 18.00 -7.67 -23.30
N PRO A 169 18.49 -7.50 -24.55
CA PRO A 169 19.89 -7.48 -24.97
C PRO A 169 20.55 -6.10 -24.78
N TYR A 170 21.73 -6.03 -24.16
CA TYR A 170 22.49 -4.78 -23.97
C TYR A 170 24.00 -5.00 -24.17
N ALA A 171 24.74 -3.94 -24.44
CA ALA A 171 26.19 -3.90 -24.28
C ALA A 171 26.54 -3.17 -22.98
N TYR A 172 27.59 -3.58 -22.24
CA TYR A 172 27.91 -2.91 -20.98
C TYR A 172 28.28 -1.43 -21.16
N ASP A 173 28.80 -1.03 -22.34
CA ASP A 173 29.01 0.38 -22.65
C ASP A 173 27.69 1.18 -22.69
N ASP A 174 26.53 0.55 -22.92
CA ASP A 174 25.23 1.21 -22.76
C ASP A 174 25.02 1.66 -21.29
N VAL A 175 25.41 0.84 -20.31
CA VAL A 175 25.37 1.20 -18.87
C VAL A 175 26.30 2.38 -18.59
N LEU A 176 27.51 2.34 -19.15
CA LEU A 176 28.50 3.42 -18.98
C LEU A 176 28.04 4.73 -19.63
N ASN A 177 27.36 4.67 -20.78
CA ASN A 177 26.78 5.85 -21.42
C ASN A 177 25.72 6.51 -20.53
N VAL A 178 24.83 5.72 -19.92
CA VAL A 178 23.85 6.25 -18.96
C VAL A 178 24.53 6.82 -17.72
N ALA A 179 25.59 6.18 -17.23
CA ALA A 179 26.39 6.68 -16.11
C ALA A 179 27.03 8.06 -16.43
N ARG A 180 27.53 8.26 -17.65
CA ARG A 180 28.10 9.53 -18.12
C ARG A 180 27.03 10.62 -18.23
N HIS A 181 25.78 10.29 -18.59
CA HIS A 181 24.68 11.27 -18.55
C HIS A 181 24.40 11.73 -17.12
N ILE A 182 24.42 10.81 -16.15
CA ILE A 182 24.25 11.14 -14.73
C ILE A 182 25.44 11.97 -14.23
N GLU A 183 26.67 11.66 -14.65
CA GLU A 183 27.85 12.47 -14.32
C GLU A 183 27.67 13.94 -14.70
N VAL A 184 27.32 14.18 -15.97
CA VAL A 184 27.10 15.54 -16.49
C VAL A 184 26.00 16.24 -15.71
N LEU A 185 24.91 15.54 -15.41
CA LEU A 185 23.81 16.10 -14.63
C LEU A 185 24.26 16.52 -13.21
N LEU A 186 25.00 15.65 -12.51
CA LEU A 186 25.52 15.94 -11.18
C LEU A 186 26.50 17.12 -11.22
N GLU A 187 27.37 17.20 -12.22
CA GLU A 187 28.28 18.35 -12.43
C GLU A 187 27.51 19.67 -12.62
N GLN A 188 26.42 19.67 -13.40
CA GLN A 188 25.58 20.86 -13.57
C GLN A 188 24.88 21.30 -12.28
N LEU A 189 24.57 20.34 -11.40
CA LEU A 189 23.94 20.59 -10.08
C LEU A 189 24.97 20.88 -8.98
N GLY A 190 26.27 20.92 -9.29
CA GLY A 190 27.33 21.13 -8.32
C GLY A 190 27.51 19.97 -7.33
N MET A 191 27.07 18.77 -7.70
CA MET A 191 27.14 17.55 -6.89
C MET A 191 28.26 16.63 -7.35
N THR A 192 28.83 15.88 -6.41
CA THR A 192 29.86 14.87 -6.72
C THR A 192 29.29 13.47 -6.60
N GLY A 193 29.32 12.71 -7.69
CA GLY A 193 28.96 11.29 -7.71
C GLY A 193 30.17 10.38 -7.52
N PHE A 194 29.96 9.20 -6.94
CA PHE A 194 30.98 8.18 -6.69
C PHE A 194 30.54 6.84 -7.30
N PRO A 195 31.06 6.46 -8.48
CA PRO A 195 30.63 5.25 -9.18
C PRO A 195 31.24 3.99 -8.58
N LYS A 196 30.50 2.88 -8.66
CA LYS A 196 31.01 1.51 -8.46
C LYS A 196 30.30 0.52 -9.36
N THR A 197 30.97 -0.56 -9.73
CA THR A 197 30.27 -1.71 -10.31
C THR A 197 29.36 -2.33 -9.26
N SER A 198 28.21 -2.87 -9.68
CA SER A 198 27.42 -3.71 -8.78
C SER A 198 28.19 -5.01 -8.43
N GLY A 199 29.09 -5.45 -9.30
CA GLY A 199 29.73 -6.77 -9.27
C GLY A 199 28.86 -7.88 -9.88
N ALA A 200 27.66 -7.57 -10.40
CA ALA A 200 26.82 -8.48 -11.15
C ALA A 200 26.69 -7.99 -12.61
N THR A 201 25.66 -7.22 -12.91
CA THR A 201 25.37 -6.73 -14.27
C THR A 201 25.36 -5.19 -14.36
N GLY A 202 24.91 -4.50 -13.31
CA GLY A 202 24.71 -3.05 -13.30
C GLY A 202 25.87 -2.21 -12.75
N LEU A 203 25.63 -0.90 -12.66
CA LEU A 203 26.53 0.12 -12.12
C LEU A 203 25.74 1.03 -11.15
N GLN A 204 26.39 1.50 -10.09
CA GLN A 204 25.77 2.37 -9.09
C GLN A 204 26.57 3.65 -8.88
N ILE A 205 25.89 4.79 -8.73
CA ILE A 205 26.51 6.10 -8.52
C ILE A 205 25.96 6.71 -7.25
N TYR A 206 26.81 6.89 -6.24
CA TYR A 206 26.42 7.39 -4.92
C TYR A 206 26.69 8.89 -4.82
N VAL A 207 25.80 9.63 -4.15
CA VAL A 207 25.97 11.06 -3.86
C VAL A 207 25.81 11.24 -2.34
N PRO A 208 26.82 11.76 -1.63
CA PRO A 208 26.74 11.97 -0.19
C PRO A 208 25.71 13.06 0.15
N LEU A 209 24.99 12.88 1.25
CA LEU A 209 24.04 13.84 1.80
C LEU A 209 24.51 14.31 3.17
N GLU A 210 24.08 15.51 3.57
CA GLU A 210 24.30 15.95 4.94
C GLU A 210 23.44 15.10 5.89
N GLN A 211 24.06 14.56 6.94
CA GLN A 211 23.40 13.63 7.86
C GLN A 211 22.20 14.30 8.55
N GLY A 212 21.03 13.68 8.46
CA GLY A 212 19.79 14.21 9.06
C GLY A 212 19.16 15.36 8.29
N ALA A 213 19.72 15.78 7.14
CA ALA A 213 19.21 16.94 6.40
C ALA A 213 18.04 16.62 5.47
N TYR A 214 17.98 15.39 4.94
CA TYR A 214 17.00 15.00 3.93
C TYR A 214 16.37 13.64 4.24
N THR A 215 15.12 13.49 3.84
CA THR A 215 14.34 12.26 3.96
C THR A 215 14.58 11.32 2.78
N TYR A 216 14.17 10.05 2.94
CA TYR A 216 14.14 9.10 1.82
C TYR A 216 13.23 9.56 0.66
N ALA A 217 12.13 10.26 0.98
CA ALA A 217 11.20 10.77 -0.02
C ALA A 217 11.85 11.83 -0.91
N GLU A 218 12.58 12.78 -0.32
CA GLU A 218 13.33 13.81 -1.05
C GLU A 218 14.45 13.19 -1.90
N ALA A 219 15.21 12.25 -1.34
CA ALA A 219 16.24 11.51 -2.08
C ALA A 219 15.64 10.77 -3.30
N ARG A 220 14.53 10.05 -3.11
CA ARG A 220 13.82 9.34 -4.18
C ARG A 220 13.24 10.29 -5.22
N ALA A 221 12.66 11.42 -4.80
CA ALA A 221 12.10 12.42 -5.71
C ALA A 221 13.19 13.03 -6.60
N PHE A 222 14.34 13.36 -6.01
CA PHE A 222 15.51 13.86 -6.72
C PHE A 222 16.03 12.86 -7.77
N VAL A 223 16.29 11.61 -7.36
CA VAL A 223 16.76 10.56 -8.27
C VAL A 223 15.73 10.28 -9.37
N GLY A 224 14.44 10.31 -9.02
CA GLY A 224 13.34 10.15 -9.95
C GLY A 224 13.30 11.25 -11.02
N ALA A 225 13.49 12.51 -10.62
CA ALA A 225 13.53 13.65 -11.53
C ALA A 225 14.75 13.60 -12.46
N CYS A 226 15.92 13.30 -11.90
CA CYS A 226 17.14 13.09 -12.66
C CYS A 226 17.00 11.96 -13.68
N GLY A 227 16.41 10.82 -13.28
CA GLY A 227 16.15 9.69 -14.15
C GLY A 227 15.23 10.04 -15.33
N ARG A 228 14.22 10.89 -15.12
CA ARG A 228 13.33 11.35 -16.20
C ARG A 228 14.08 12.22 -17.21
N LEU A 229 14.94 13.13 -16.75
CA LEU A 229 15.78 13.94 -17.64
C LEU A 229 16.74 13.08 -18.45
N VAL A 230 17.39 12.10 -17.82
CA VAL A 230 18.29 11.17 -18.52
C VAL A 230 17.52 10.30 -19.51
N LYS A 231 16.28 9.90 -19.19
CA LYS A 231 15.38 9.20 -20.12
C LYS A 231 14.97 10.07 -21.31
N GLU A 232 14.72 11.35 -21.10
CA GLU A 232 14.39 12.28 -22.18
C GLU A 232 15.59 12.52 -23.11
N ALA A 233 16.81 12.55 -22.55
CA ALA A 233 18.05 12.68 -23.31
C ALA A 233 18.41 11.42 -24.11
N ASP A 234 18.11 10.23 -23.59
CA ASP A 234 18.39 8.95 -24.26
C ASP A 234 17.23 7.94 -24.11
N PRO A 235 16.09 8.19 -24.79
CA PRO A 235 14.87 7.39 -24.63
C PRO A 235 14.99 5.97 -25.20
N ASP A 236 15.97 5.74 -26.08
CA ASP A 236 16.23 4.45 -26.69
C ASP A 236 16.99 3.52 -25.75
N LYS A 237 17.90 4.07 -24.93
CA LYS A 237 18.71 3.28 -23.99
C LYS A 237 18.23 3.33 -22.55
N VAL A 238 17.40 4.30 -22.16
CA VAL A 238 16.99 4.48 -20.76
C VAL A 238 15.50 4.20 -20.58
N THR A 239 15.17 3.58 -19.45
CA THR A 239 13.78 3.34 -19.04
C THR A 239 13.59 3.60 -17.55
N MET A 240 12.37 3.99 -17.20
CA MET A 240 11.89 4.06 -15.81
C MET A 240 10.57 3.29 -15.67
N ALA A 241 10.26 2.41 -16.63
CA ALA A 241 9.01 1.68 -16.66
C ALA A 241 8.94 0.63 -15.54
N TRP A 242 7.79 0.56 -14.86
CA TRP A 242 7.55 -0.43 -13.81
C TRP A 242 7.42 -1.86 -14.36
N ARG A 243 6.85 -2.03 -15.56
CA ARG A 243 6.71 -3.34 -16.20
C ARG A 243 8.06 -3.81 -16.75
N VAL A 244 8.50 -4.99 -16.33
CA VAL A 244 9.76 -5.61 -16.80
C VAL A 244 9.78 -5.80 -18.32
N ALA A 245 8.64 -6.09 -18.94
CA ALA A 245 8.52 -6.24 -20.39
C ALA A 245 8.95 -4.99 -21.18
N ASP A 246 8.75 -3.81 -20.60
CA ASP A 246 9.07 -2.51 -21.23
C ASP A 246 10.54 -2.10 -21.01
N ARG A 247 11.34 -2.97 -20.38
CA ARG A 247 12.75 -2.74 -20.08
C ARG A 247 13.70 -3.42 -21.06
N ALA A 248 13.20 -4.33 -21.90
CA ALA A 248 14.03 -5.11 -22.82
C ALA A 248 14.94 -4.21 -23.68
N GLY A 249 16.24 -4.47 -23.63
CA GLY A 249 17.27 -3.72 -24.35
C GLY A 249 17.61 -2.34 -23.80
N LYS A 250 17.15 -2.00 -22.59
CA LYS A 250 17.34 -0.69 -21.95
C LYS A 250 17.98 -0.82 -20.57
N ILE A 251 18.49 0.30 -20.09
CA ILE A 251 19.01 0.52 -18.74
C ILE A 251 17.89 1.13 -17.90
N PHE A 252 17.47 0.40 -16.88
CA PHE A 252 16.48 0.85 -15.92
C PHE A 252 17.17 1.67 -14.81
N ILE A 253 16.66 2.87 -14.55
CA ILE A 253 17.09 3.70 -13.42
C ILE A 253 16.11 3.47 -12.27
N ASP A 254 16.49 2.64 -11.30
CA ASP A 254 15.61 2.30 -10.19
C ASP A 254 15.67 3.32 -9.05
N HIS A 255 14.96 4.43 -9.24
CA HIS A 255 14.83 5.46 -8.19
C HIS A 255 14.16 4.93 -6.90
N ASN A 256 13.38 3.84 -6.96
CA ASN A 256 12.70 3.29 -5.77
C ASN A 256 13.62 2.57 -4.80
N MET A 257 14.86 2.30 -5.22
CA MET A 257 15.89 1.79 -4.32
C MET A 257 16.29 2.83 -3.26
N ASN A 258 15.99 4.13 -3.46
CA ASN A 258 16.15 5.17 -2.45
C ASN A 258 14.96 5.21 -1.47
N ARG A 259 14.64 4.06 -0.86
CA ARG A 259 13.60 3.94 0.18
C ARG A 259 14.16 3.29 1.43
N GLN A 260 13.52 3.51 2.56
CA GLN A 260 13.95 2.90 3.82
C GLN A 260 13.93 1.36 3.72
N GLY A 261 14.99 0.72 4.21
CA GLY A 261 15.11 -0.73 4.27
C GLY A 261 15.35 -1.44 2.92
N ALA A 262 15.63 -0.71 1.85
CA ALA A 262 16.06 -1.30 0.59
C ALA A 262 17.46 -1.94 0.71
N ASN A 263 17.66 -3.07 0.03
CA ASN A 263 18.91 -3.82 0.07
C ASN A 263 19.79 -3.45 -1.13
N ILE A 264 21.00 -2.97 -0.88
CA ILE A 264 21.99 -2.66 -1.92
C ILE A 264 23.36 -3.18 -1.48
N ALA A 265 24.08 -3.88 -2.36
CA ALA A 265 25.36 -4.49 -1.99
C ALA A 265 26.40 -3.39 -1.67
N ALA A 266 27.09 -3.51 -0.54
CA ALA A 266 28.15 -2.59 -0.14
C ALA A 266 29.27 -2.52 -1.18
N ALA A 267 30.00 -1.41 -1.24
CA ALA A 267 31.31 -1.39 -1.90
C ALA A 267 32.21 -2.44 -1.25
N TYR A 268 33.08 -3.06 -2.04
CA TYR A 268 34.00 -4.13 -1.65
C TYR A 268 33.34 -5.46 -1.24
N SER A 269 32.00 -5.59 -1.28
CA SER A 269 31.33 -6.87 -1.00
C SER A 269 31.45 -7.82 -2.20
N LEU A 270 31.66 -9.11 -1.91
CA LEU A 270 31.60 -10.18 -2.90
C LEU A 270 30.17 -10.38 -3.39
N ARG A 271 30.02 -10.83 -4.64
CA ARG A 271 28.74 -11.22 -5.24
C ARG A 271 28.72 -12.72 -5.54
N PRO A 272 27.58 -13.40 -5.39
CA PRO A 272 27.40 -14.84 -5.56
C PRO A 272 27.31 -15.25 -7.03
N GLU A 273 28.10 -14.58 -7.88
CA GLU A 273 28.18 -14.86 -9.31
C GLU A 273 29.41 -15.71 -9.60
N ARG A 274 29.47 -16.34 -10.78
CA ARG A 274 30.62 -17.16 -11.18
C ARG A 274 31.93 -16.37 -11.01
N ARG A 275 32.97 -17.04 -10.51
CA ARG A 275 34.30 -16.46 -10.20
C ARG A 275 34.33 -15.40 -9.09
N ALA A 276 33.27 -15.26 -8.30
CA ALA A 276 33.20 -14.40 -7.11
C ALA A 276 33.64 -12.94 -7.37
N PRO A 277 32.91 -12.21 -8.24
CA PRO A 277 33.19 -10.81 -8.51
C PRO A 277 32.91 -9.91 -7.30
N VAL A 278 33.46 -8.70 -7.35
CA VAL A 278 33.42 -7.71 -6.27
C VAL A 278 32.70 -6.46 -6.73
N SER A 279 31.79 -5.95 -5.89
CA SER A 279 31.19 -4.62 -6.01
C SER A 279 32.28 -3.54 -5.85
N THR A 280 32.82 -3.05 -6.97
CA THR A 280 34.14 -2.39 -6.98
C THR A 280 34.04 -0.89 -7.26
N PRO A 281 34.51 -0.02 -6.37
CA PRO A 281 34.63 1.42 -6.62
C PRO A 281 35.47 1.77 -7.85
N LEU A 282 35.02 2.78 -8.59
CA LEU A 282 35.60 3.24 -9.84
C LEU A 282 35.91 4.74 -9.76
N THR A 283 36.87 5.17 -10.58
CA THR A 283 37.02 6.58 -10.93
C THR A 283 36.11 6.94 -12.11
N TRP A 284 35.74 8.20 -12.23
CA TRP A 284 35.01 8.68 -13.40
C TRP A 284 35.81 8.56 -14.70
N ASP A 285 37.14 8.69 -14.65
CA ASP A 285 38.00 8.48 -15.82
C ASP A 285 37.92 7.04 -16.35
N GLU A 286 37.78 6.05 -15.47
CA GLU A 286 37.51 4.65 -15.86
C GLU A 286 36.13 4.51 -16.50
N VAL A 287 35.09 5.11 -15.92
CA VAL A 287 33.72 5.10 -16.48
C VAL A 287 33.71 5.73 -17.88
N ARG A 288 34.43 6.83 -18.09
CA ARG A 288 34.56 7.49 -19.39
C ARG A 288 35.37 6.68 -20.40
N ALA A 289 36.46 6.05 -19.97
CA ALA A 289 37.29 5.21 -20.83
C ALA A 289 36.59 3.90 -21.25
N GLY A 290 35.82 3.31 -20.34
CA GLY A 290 35.17 2.02 -20.53
C GLY A 290 36.15 0.87 -20.71
N GLY A 291 35.71 -0.21 -21.36
CA GLY A 291 36.54 -1.38 -21.66
C GLY A 291 36.72 -2.38 -20.51
N PHE A 292 35.83 -2.34 -19.52
CA PHE A 292 35.74 -3.32 -18.44
C PHE A 292 34.28 -3.77 -18.27
N GLU A 293 34.08 -4.91 -17.63
CA GLU A 293 32.79 -5.40 -17.15
C GLU A 293 32.84 -5.64 -15.64
N PRO A 294 31.69 -5.73 -14.93
CA PRO A 294 31.67 -5.99 -13.49
C PRO A 294 32.43 -7.26 -13.09
N GLN A 295 32.43 -8.27 -13.97
CA GLN A 295 33.05 -9.58 -13.79
C GLN A 295 34.60 -9.57 -13.90
N ASP A 296 35.19 -8.44 -14.30
CA ASP A 296 36.64 -8.29 -14.36
C ASP A 296 37.27 -8.10 -12.98
N PHE A 297 36.49 -7.64 -12.00
CA PHE A 297 36.92 -7.43 -10.61
C PHE A 297 36.48 -8.61 -9.74
N ARG A 298 37.42 -9.45 -9.30
CA ARG A 298 37.15 -10.73 -8.63
C ARG A 298 38.01 -10.96 -7.40
N ILE A 299 37.56 -11.88 -6.55
CA ILE A 299 38.25 -12.29 -5.32
C ILE A 299 39.75 -12.61 -5.51
N ASP A 300 40.14 -13.08 -6.70
CA ASP A 300 41.49 -13.54 -7.03
C ASP A 300 42.40 -12.46 -7.65
N ASN A 301 41.88 -11.29 -8.04
CA ASN A 301 42.67 -10.26 -8.73
C ASN A 301 42.49 -8.81 -8.23
N VAL A 302 41.45 -8.48 -7.46
CA VAL A 302 41.19 -7.08 -7.04
C VAL A 302 42.28 -6.48 -6.15
N TRP A 303 43.13 -7.30 -5.55
CA TRP A 303 44.15 -6.84 -4.60
C TRP A 303 45.19 -5.92 -5.24
N GLU A 304 45.62 -6.21 -6.47
CA GLU A 304 46.56 -5.37 -7.20
C GLU A 304 45.98 -3.97 -7.45
N ARG A 305 44.68 -3.92 -7.76
CA ARG A 305 43.92 -2.68 -7.88
C ARG A 305 43.87 -1.95 -6.54
N PHE A 306 43.39 -2.58 -5.48
CA PHE A 306 43.21 -1.94 -4.17
C PHE A 306 44.53 -1.40 -3.60
N ALA A 307 45.64 -2.12 -3.80
CA ALA A 307 46.97 -1.63 -3.44
C ALA A 307 47.40 -0.39 -4.25
N THR A 308 46.91 -0.24 -5.48
CA THR A 308 47.26 0.87 -6.38
C THR A 308 46.40 2.10 -6.13
N VAL A 309 45.08 1.94 -6.03
CA VAL A 309 44.12 3.07 -6.00
C VAL A 309 43.58 3.39 -4.60
N GLY A 310 43.76 2.50 -3.62
CA GLY A 310 43.23 2.68 -2.27
C GLY A 310 41.70 2.73 -2.22
N ASP A 311 41.15 3.47 -1.25
CA ASP A 311 39.70 3.67 -1.10
C ASP A 311 39.20 4.85 -1.95
N LEU A 312 38.67 4.54 -3.14
CA LEU A 312 38.06 5.55 -4.02
C LEU A 312 36.72 6.09 -3.50
N TRP A 313 36.17 5.48 -2.44
CA TRP A 313 34.86 5.82 -1.88
C TRP A 313 34.93 6.65 -0.60
N THR A 314 36.12 7.05 -0.14
CA THR A 314 36.28 7.91 1.05
C THR A 314 35.43 9.19 0.98
N GLY A 315 35.22 9.73 -0.23
CA GLY A 315 34.40 10.92 -0.45
C GLY A 315 32.89 10.72 -0.18
N VAL A 316 32.36 9.49 -0.26
CA VAL A 316 30.96 9.22 0.13
C VAL A 316 30.75 9.44 1.64
N ARG A 317 31.79 9.21 2.45
CA ARG A 317 31.73 9.37 3.91
C ARG A 317 32.16 10.75 4.40
N THR A 318 33.11 11.38 3.69
CA THR A 318 33.81 12.59 4.17
C THR A 318 33.63 13.79 3.27
N GLY A 319 33.05 13.62 2.08
CA GLY A 319 32.76 14.70 1.16
C GLY A 319 31.67 15.63 1.71
N PRO A 320 31.59 16.87 1.19
CA PRO A 320 30.49 17.76 1.52
C PRO A 320 29.16 17.10 1.08
N GLY A 321 28.16 17.12 1.95
CA GLY A 321 26.82 16.68 1.62
C GLY A 321 26.21 17.56 0.51
N ALA A 322 25.53 16.94 -0.45
CA ALA A 322 24.90 17.65 -1.53
C ALA A 322 23.69 18.48 -1.03
N ASP A 323 23.52 19.69 -1.59
CA ASP A 323 22.36 20.54 -1.32
C ASP A 323 21.19 20.09 -2.22
N LEU A 324 20.41 19.15 -1.70
CA LEU A 324 19.25 18.61 -2.38
C LEU A 324 18.13 19.64 -2.54
N ALA A 325 18.00 20.58 -1.62
CA ALA A 325 16.98 21.62 -1.70
C ALA A 325 17.21 22.53 -2.91
N ALA A 326 18.44 23.03 -3.09
CA ALA A 326 18.80 23.84 -4.26
C ALA A 326 18.63 23.06 -5.57
N ALA A 327 18.93 21.76 -5.56
CA ALA A 327 18.82 20.94 -6.75
C ALA A 327 17.37 20.57 -7.10
N LEU A 328 16.52 20.27 -6.11
CA LEU A 328 15.09 20.05 -6.33
C LEU A 328 14.41 21.32 -6.87
N ASP A 329 14.77 22.49 -6.34
CA ASP A 329 14.31 23.79 -6.85
C ASP A 329 14.75 24.01 -8.31
N ALA A 330 16.03 23.77 -8.61
CA ALA A 330 16.56 23.88 -9.97
C ALA A 330 15.87 22.92 -10.97
N LEU A 331 15.41 21.76 -10.49
CA LEU A 331 14.69 20.77 -11.27
C LEU A 331 13.16 21.02 -11.31
N GLY A 332 12.65 22.02 -10.59
CA GLY A 332 11.22 22.33 -10.50
C GLY A 332 10.40 21.21 -9.85
N VAL A 333 11.00 20.47 -8.92
CA VAL A 333 10.35 19.34 -8.23
C VAL A 333 9.76 19.84 -6.92
N GLU A 334 8.43 19.94 -6.86
CA GLU A 334 7.72 20.10 -5.59
C GLU A 334 7.65 18.74 -4.90
N VAL A 335 8.29 18.62 -3.75
CA VAL A 335 8.14 17.46 -2.87
C VAL A 335 6.96 17.77 -1.96
N GLU A 336 5.88 16.99 -2.05
CA GLU A 336 4.83 17.04 -1.04
C GLU A 336 5.43 16.55 0.29
N ASP A 337 5.56 17.48 1.25
CA ASP A 337 5.99 17.18 2.63
C ASP A 337 5.01 16.15 3.23
N ASP A 338 5.40 14.88 3.27
CA ASP A 338 4.67 13.84 3.99
C ASP A 338 5.05 13.82 5.50
N ASP A 339 5.85 14.78 5.97
CA ASP A 339 6.23 14.91 7.39
C ASP A 339 6.22 16.39 7.88
N PRO A 340 5.30 16.78 8.79
CA PRO A 340 5.22 18.14 9.31
C PRO A 340 6.25 18.37 10.43
N VAL A 341 7.56 18.26 10.14
CA VAL A 341 8.60 18.57 11.13
C VAL A 341 9.79 19.34 10.52
N ARG A 342 9.51 20.46 9.83
CA ARG A 342 10.47 21.58 9.82
C ARG A 342 10.39 22.34 11.15
N GLY A 343 10.94 21.72 12.18
CA GLY A 343 11.02 22.27 13.52
C GLY A 343 11.73 21.31 14.45
N SER A 344 13.03 21.49 14.63
CA SER A 344 13.83 20.79 15.62
C SER A 344 13.17 20.84 17.01
N LEU A 345 12.69 19.68 17.48
CA LEU A 345 12.43 19.42 18.90
C LEU A 345 13.42 18.35 19.35
N PRO A 346 14.14 18.55 20.47
CA PRO A 346 15.10 17.58 20.96
C PRO A 346 14.38 16.30 21.36
N ARG A 347 14.75 15.16 20.75
CA ARG A 347 14.37 13.83 21.22
C ARG A 347 15.05 13.58 22.58
N THR A 348 14.34 13.77 23.68
CA THR A 348 14.73 13.20 24.96
C THR A 348 14.51 11.70 24.91
N ALA A 349 15.55 10.92 25.19
CA ALA A 349 15.51 9.48 25.31
C ALA A 349 14.36 9.02 26.23
N ALA A 350 13.70 7.92 25.86
CA ALA A 350 12.78 7.22 26.74
C ALA A 350 13.49 6.91 28.07
N PRO A 351 12.81 7.07 29.22
CA PRO A 351 13.43 6.76 30.51
C PRO A 351 13.80 5.27 30.56
N ASP A 352 15.02 5.02 30.97
CA ASP A 352 15.60 3.69 31.19
C ASP A 352 14.89 3.03 32.37
N VAL A 353 13.86 2.24 32.09
CA VAL A 353 13.16 1.41 33.08
C VAL A 353 13.78 0.03 33.02
N ARG A 354 14.33 -0.44 34.15
CA ARG A 354 14.84 -1.80 34.30
C ARG A 354 13.74 -2.82 33.97
N SER A 355 13.77 -3.41 32.79
CA SER A 355 12.89 -4.50 32.37
C SER A 355 13.32 -5.79 33.08
N LYS A 356 12.40 -6.42 33.82
CA LYS A 356 12.54 -7.82 34.20
C LYS A 356 12.18 -8.68 32.98
N THR A 357 12.75 -9.86 32.88
CA THR A 357 12.40 -10.83 31.82
C THR A 357 10.99 -11.40 32.06
N SER A 358 10.29 -11.78 30.99
CA SER A 358 8.96 -12.42 31.07
C SER A 358 8.94 -13.65 31.98
N ASP A 359 10.06 -14.38 32.05
CA ASP A 359 10.28 -15.50 32.98
C ASP A 359 10.41 -15.05 34.45
N GLU A 360 11.14 -13.97 34.73
CA GLU A 360 11.23 -13.38 36.07
C GLU A 360 9.88 -12.79 36.52
N ILE A 361 9.05 -12.34 35.59
CA ILE A 361 7.71 -11.81 35.86
C ILE A 361 6.72 -12.95 36.04
N ALA A 362 6.76 -14.00 35.21
CA ALA A 362 5.93 -15.19 35.37
C ALA A 362 6.24 -15.96 36.68
N LEU A 363 7.51 -16.00 37.13
CA LEU A 363 7.90 -16.62 38.40
C LEU A 363 7.71 -15.70 39.62
N ALA A 364 7.82 -14.38 39.49
CA ALA A 364 7.67 -13.43 40.61
C ALA A 364 6.26 -12.82 40.73
N SER A 365 5.42 -12.96 39.70
CA SER A 365 4.08 -12.39 39.69
C SER A 365 3.14 -13.20 40.60
N LYS A 366 2.53 -12.48 41.54
CA LYS A 366 1.36 -12.95 42.29
C LYS A 366 0.06 -12.74 41.50
N ASP A 367 0.13 -12.33 40.24
CA ASP A 367 -1.04 -12.03 39.40
C ASP A 367 -1.57 -13.31 38.72
N PRO A 368 -2.78 -13.78 39.09
CA PRO A 368 -3.42 -14.96 38.50
C PRO A 368 -3.75 -14.83 37.00
N ALA A 369 -3.66 -13.64 36.40
CA ALA A 369 -4.16 -13.34 35.06
C ALA A 369 -3.30 -13.89 33.90
N LEU A 370 -1.96 -13.88 34.01
CA LEU A 370 -1.07 -14.44 32.96
C LEU A 370 -1.09 -15.98 32.95
N PHE A 371 -1.30 -16.58 34.12
CA PHE A 371 -1.54 -18.02 34.29
C PHE A 371 -2.84 -18.46 33.59
N GLU A 372 -3.85 -17.60 33.57
CA GLU A 372 -5.13 -17.87 32.91
C GLU A 372 -5.00 -17.94 31.38
N TYR A 373 -4.19 -17.07 30.77
CA TYR A 373 -3.90 -17.09 29.32
C TYR A 373 -3.31 -18.43 28.87
N VAL A 374 -2.27 -18.92 29.56
CA VAL A 374 -1.61 -20.21 29.26
C VAL A 374 -2.53 -21.39 29.53
N ARG A 375 -3.32 -21.34 30.60
CA ARG A 375 -4.24 -22.41 30.98
C ARG A 375 -5.38 -22.62 29.97
N ARG A 376 -5.84 -21.56 29.31
CA ARG A 376 -6.98 -21.60 28.38
C ARG A 376 -6.61 -22.06 26.97
N ARG A 377 -5.32 -22.20 26.64
CA ARG A 377 -4.84 -22.47 25.27
C ARG A 377 -4.03 -23.75 25.18
N ALA A 378 -4.24 -24.48 24.09
CA ALA A 378 -3.32 -25.52 23.62
C ALA A 378 -2.55 -24.93 22.43
N PHE A 379 -1.24 -24.70 22.60
CA PHE A 379 -0.37 -24.14 21.56
C PHE A 379 0.12 -25.24 20.60
N GLY A 380 0.30 -24.91 19.32
CA GLY A 380 0.92 -25.81 18.33
C GLY A 380 0.07 -26.04 17.07
N PRO A 381 0.49 -26.96 16.17
CA PRO A 381 -0.11 -27.14 14.84
C PRO A 381 -1.58 -27.60 14.84
N GLU A 382 -2.00 -28.31 15.88
CA GLU A 382 -3.40 -28.75 16.09
C GLU A 382 -4.13 -27.85 17.12
N GLY A 383 -3.48 -26.75 17.55
CA GLY A 383 -3.91 -25.85 18.60
C GLY A 383 -4.19 -24.42 18.10
N THR A 384 -4.09 -23.43 18.98
CA THR A 384 -4.20 -22.02 18.58
C THR A 384 -2.95 -21.56 17.81
N SER A 385 -3.14 -20.64 16.86
CA SER A 385 -2.06 -19.95 16.13
C SER A 385 -1.37 -18.86 16.96
N GLU A 386 -1.90 -18.56 18.14
CA GLU A 386 -1.39 -17.53 19.05
C GLU A 386 -0.03 -17.93 19.65
N PRO A 387 0.89 -16.97 19.91
CA PRO A 387 2.20 -17.27 20.49
C PRO A 387 2.08 -17.67 21.97
N ALA A 388 2.90 -18.64 22.39
CA ALA A 388 3.14 -18.93 23.80
C ALA A 388 4.03 -17.85 24.44
N PRO A 389 3.97 -17.63 25.76
CA PRO A 389 4.91 -16.75 26.44
C PRO A 389 6.36 -17.19 26.19
N GLY A 390 7.26 -16.25 25.89
CA GLY A 390 8.67 -16.48 25.62
C GLY A 390 9.59 -15.68 26.55
N ASP A 391 10.90 -15.73 26.27
CA ASP A 391 11.95 -15.13 27.11
C ASP A 391 12.19 -13.63 26.82
N GLU A 392 11.33 -12.98 26.02
CA GLU A 392 11.58 -11.61 25.55
C GLU A 392 11.51 -10.57 26.68
N ALA A 393 12.49 -9.64 26.69
CA ALA A 393 12.44 -8.44 27.51
C ALA A 393 11.70 -7.33 26.74
N GLY A 394 10.61 -6.84 27.32
CA GLY A 394 9.81 -5.76 26.76
C GLY A 394 10.42 -4.37 26.98
N SER A 395 9.93 -3.35 26.26
CA SER A 395 10.44 -1.97 26.34
C SER A 395 9.88 -1.18 27.53
N GLY A 396 8.91 -1.74 28.24
CA GLY A 396 8.18 -1.15 29.36
C GLY A 396 7.08 -0.16 28.98
N ASN A 397 6.87 0.10 27.69
CA ASN A 397 5.97 1.15 27.20
C ASN A 397 5.48 0.96 25.76
N SER A 398 5.61 -0.23 25.16
CA SER A 398 5.03 -0.49 23.85
C SER A 398 3.50 -0.56 23.92
N PHE A 399 2.83 -0.30 22.80
CA PHE A 399 1.41 -0.62 22.66
C PHE A 399 1.13 -1.24 21.30
N VAL A 400 0.06 -2.03 21.26
CA VAL A 400 -0.56 -2.47 20.01
C VAL A 400 -2.07 -2.36 20.14
N ILE A 401 -2.71 -2.02 19.03
CA ILE A 401 -4.15 -2.11 18.83
C ILE A 401 -4.37 -3.18 17.77
N HIS A 402 -5.02 -4.28 18.13
CA HIS A 402 -5.40 -5.30 17.14
C HIS A 402 -6.82 -5.09 16.66
N LYS A 403 -7.04 -5.06 15.34
CA LYS A 403 -8.36 -5.21 14.73
C LYS A 403 -8.70 -6.69 14.73
N HIS A 404 -9.69 -7.07 15.53
CA HIS A 404 -10.05 -8.47 15.75
C HIS A 404 -11.46 -8.75 15.22
N ARG A 405 -11.54 -9.43 14.08
CA ARG A 405 -12.78 -9.92 13.48
C ARG A 405 -13.12 -11.31 14.03
N ALA A 406 -13.49 -11.35 15.30
CA ALA A 406 -14.05 -12.53 15.97
C ALA A 406 -15.54 -12.68 15.62
N THR A 407 -16.34 -13.28 16.52
CA THR A 407 -17.81 -13.27 16.42
C THR A 407 -18.41 -11.87 16.23
N ARG A 408 -17.72 -10.84 16.71
CA ARG A 408 -17.98 -9.42 16.42
C ARG A 408 -16.65 -8.69 16.27
N LEU A 409 -16.59 -7.71 15.37
CA LEU A 409 -15.46 -6.80 15.28
C LEU A 409 -15.25 -6.06 16.61
N HIS A 410 -14.01 -6.03 17.06
CA HIS A 410 -13.55 -5.16 18.14
C HIS A 410 -12.08 -4.81 17.93
N TYR A 411 -11.61 -3.83 18.70
CA TYR A 411 -10.24 -3.37 18.67
C TYR A 411 -9.62 -3.62 20.04
N ASP A 412 -8.67 -4.54 20.12
CA ASP A 412 -7.98 -4.84 21.37
C ASP A 412 -6.87 -3.83 21.59
N VAL A 413 -7.06 -2.90 22.52
CA VAL A 413 -6.03 -1.95 22.96
C VAL A 413 -5.18 -2.63 24.01
N ARG A 414 -3.89 -2.77 23.74
CA ARG A 414 -2.96 -3.54 24.55
C ARG A 414 -1.77 -2.67 24.88
N LEU A 415 -1.53 -2.47 26.17
CA LEU A 415 -0.46 -1.61 26.66
C LEU A 415 0.54 -2.49 27.39
N GLU A 416 1.82 -2.40 27.06
CA GLU A 416 2.86 -3.06 27.82
C GLU A 416 2.99 -2.46 29.21
N HIS A 417 2.71 -3.25 30.23
CA HIS A 417 2.83 -2.84 31.62
C HIS A 417 3.24 -4.03 32.49
N ASP A 418 4.25 -3.83 33.33
CA ASP A 418 4.82 -4.87 34.20
C ASP A 418 5.12 -6.20 33.46
N GLY A 419 5.65 -6.08 32.23
CA GLY A 419 6.05 -7.17 31.33
C GLY A 419 4.94 -8.11 30.87
N GLY A 420 3.70 -7.64 30.88
CA GLY A 420 2.61 -8.23 30.12
C GLY A 420 1.87 -7.17 29.31
N LEU A 421 0.88 -7.61 28.54
CA LEU A 421 -0.01 -6.75 27.77
C LEU A 421 -1.42 -6.72 28.38
N PRO A 422 -1.67 -5.93 29.45
CA PRO A 422 -3.03 -5.55 29.83
C PRO A 422 -3.83 -5.09 28.62
N SER A 423 -4.96 -5.75 28.40
CA SER A 423 -5.71 -5.67 27.15
C SER A 423 -7.16 -5.30 27.39
N TRP A 424 -7.69 -4.42 26.53
CA TRP A 424 -9.09 -4.02 26.53
C TRP A 424 -9.69 -4.17 25.13
N ALA A 425 -10.71 -5.01 25.00
CA ALA A 425 -11.52 -5.08 23.81
C ALA A 425 -12.43 -3.84 23.75
N VAL A 426 -12.24 -3.01 22.72
CA VAL A 426 -13.04 -1.81 22.46
C VAL A 426 -13.87 -2.06 21.21
N PRO A 427 -15.15 -2.48 21.32
CA PRO A 427 -15.94 -2.97 20.18
C PRO A 427 -16.07 -1.98 19.02
N LYS A 428 -16.02 -0.68 19.34
CA LYS A 428 -16.13 0.37 18.34
C LYS A 428 -14.82 1.14 18.12
N GLY A 429 -13.68 0.61 18.55
CA GLY A 429 -12.39 1.30 18.48
C GLY A 429 -12.26 2.47 19.45
N LEU A 430 -11.05 2.99 19.58
CA LEU A 430 -10.77 4.16 20.41
C LEU A 430 -11.55 5.38 19.90
N PRO A 431 -12.07 6.23 20.81
CA PRO A 431 -12.83 7.41 20.42
C PRO A 431 -11.94 8.42 19.71
N THR A 432 -12.43 8.97 18.61
CA THR A 432 -11.74 10.03 17.84
C THR A 432 -12.32 11.42 18.10
N THR A 433 -13.46 11.49 18.78
CA THR A 433 -14.19 12.73 19.04
C THR A 433 -14.27 13.02 20.54
N LYS A 434 -14.06 14.29 20.90
CA LYS A 434 -14.15 14.74 22.29
C LYS A 434 -15.56 14.52 22.86
N GLY A 435 -15.63 14.02 24.09
CA GLY A 435 -16.89 13.77 24.81
C GLY A 435 -17.53 12.43 24.49
N GLU A 436 -17.02 11.71 23.48
CA GLU A 436 -17.42 10.36 23.20
C GLU A 436 -16.84 9.38 24.24
N LYS A 437 -17.68 8.46 24.71
CA LYS A 437 -17.29 7.39 25.63
C LYS A 437 -17.52 6.05 24.94
N ARG A 438 -16.47 5.25 24.84
CA ARG A 438 -16.51 3.91 24.25
C ARG A 438 -16.42 2.88 25.37
N LEU A 439 -17.18 1.80 25.26
CA LEU A 439 -17.03 0.65 26.15
C LEU A 439 -15.66 0.01 25.89
N ALA A 440 -14.92 -0.26 26.95
CA ALA A 440 -13.67 -1.00 26.94
C ALA A 440 -13.84 -2.20 27.88
N VAL A 441 -13.87 -3.41 27.35
CA VAL A 441 -14.01 -4.61 28.16
C VAL A 441 -12.61 -5.11 28.46
N GLN A 442 -12.22 -5.11 29.73
CA GLN A 442 -10.93 -5.65 30.13
C GLN A 442 -10.90 -7.16 29.84
N THR A 443 -9.87 -7.58 29.12
CA THR A 443 -9.61 -8.97 28.76
C THR A 443 -8.40 -9.49 29.54
N GLU A 444 -8.04 -10.75 29.32
CA GLU A 444 -6.86 -11.34 29.94
C GLU A 444 -5.58 -10.59 29.55
N VAL A 445 -4.57 -10.64 30.43
CA VAL A 445 -3.25 -10.11 30.12
C VAL A 445 -2.58 -11.06 29.14
N HIS A 446 -2.07 -10.53 28.04
CA HIS A 446 -1.39 -11.32 27.01
C HIS A 446 0.13 -11.25 27.20
N PRO A 447 0.88 -12.28 26.76
CA PRO A 447 2.34 -12.22 26.76
C PRO A 447 2.83 -11.17 25.75
N LEU A 448 4.05 -10.66 25.92
CA LEU A 448 4.61 -9.60 25.07
C LEU A 448 4.71 -10.04 23.60
N GLU A 449 4.99 -11.32 23.36
CA GLU A 449 5.06 -11.92 22.03
C GLU A 449 3.74 -11.78 21.25
N TYR A 450 2.61 -11.74 21.96
CA TYR A 450 1.30 -11.50 21.37
C TYR A 450 1.19 -10.11 20.73
N GLY A 451 2.00 -9.14 21.17
CA GLY A 451 2.00 -7.78 20.66
C GLY A 451 2.27 -7.67 19.17
N SER A 452 2.91 -8.68 18.59
CA SER A 452 3.27 -8.75 17.16
C SER A 452 2.45 -9.74 16.34
N PHE A 453 1.46 -10.39 16.98
CA PHE A 453 0.68 -11.45 16.36
C PHE A 453 -0.32 -10.92 15.33
N GLN A 454 -0.24 -11.44 14.11
CA GLN A 454 -1.27 -11.30 13.08
C GLN A 454 -1.58 -12.66 12.47
N GLY A 455 -2.85 -12.93 12.23
CA GLY A 455 -3.28 -14.19 11.63
C GLY A 455 -4.71 -14.57 11.98
N THR A 456 -5.11 -15.76 11.54
CA THR A 456 -6.45 -16.32 11.80
C THR A 456 -6.38 -17.34 12.92
N ILE A 457 -7.09 -17.07 14.02
CA ILE A 457 -7.30 -18.01 15.11
C ILE A 457 -8.40 -19.01 14.69
N PRO A 458 -8.13 -20.33 14.66
CA PRO A 458 -9.07 -21.32 14.15
C PRO A 458 -10.41 -21.37 14.92
N GLU A 459 -11.49 -21.77 14.25
CA GLU A 459 -12.80 -21.96 14.88
C GLU A 459 -12.75 -22.95 16.05
N GLY A 460 -13.53 -22.68 17.10
CA GLY A 460 -13.57 -23.51 18.31
C GLY A 460 -12.52 -23.15 19.36
N HIS A 461 -11.54 -22.30 19.02
CA HIS A 461 -10.60 -21.73 19.97
C HIS A 461 -11.11 -20.42 20.58
N TYR A 462 -10.64 -20.08 21.79
CA TYR A 462 -10.97 -18.82 22.43
C TYR A 462 -10.42 -17.65 21.60
N GLY A 463 -11.26 -16.67 21.26
CA GLY A 463 -10.88 -15.60 20.36
C GLY A 463 -10.78 -16.01 18.88
N ALA A 464 -11.47 -17.08 18.45
CA ALA A 464 -11.52 -17.46 17.03
C ALA A 464 -11.94 -16.29 16.13
N GLY A 465 -11.21 -16.11 15.04
CA GLY A 465 -11.37 -14.98 14.12
C GLY A 465 -10.04 -14.48 13.56
N GLU A 466 -10.13 -13.48 12.70
CA GLU A 466 -8.95 -12.83 12.13
C GLU A 466 -8.45 -11.70 13.05
N VAL A 467 -7.14 -11.67 13.30
CA VAL A 467 -6.44 -10.65 14.08
C VAL A 467 -5.43 -9.96 13.16
N ARG A 468 -5.52 -8.64 13.05
CA ARG A 468 -4.55 -7.79 12.34
C ARG A 468 -4.09 -6.65 13.24
N ILE A 469 -2.86 -6.19 13.07
CA ILE A 469 -2.38 -4.98 13.74
C ILE A 469 -3.07 -3.79 13.07
N PHE A 470 -3.78 -3.01 13.87
CA PHE A 470 -4.47 -1.81 13.45
C PHE A 470 -3.60 -0.58 13.65
N ASP A 471 -2.99 -0.44 14.83
CA ASP A 471 -2.01 0.59 15.14
C ASP A 471 -1.03 0.02 16.16
N ASP A 472 0.19 0.51 16.16
CA ASP A 472 1.22 0.12 17.12
C ASP A 472 2.22 1.26 17.32
N GLY A 473 3.01 1.16 18.37
CA GLY A 473 4.04 2.15 18.69
C GLY A 473 4.39 2.10 20.17
N TRP A 474 4.64 3.27 20.75
CA TRP A 474 4.89 3.42 22.17
C TRP A 474 3.88 4.37 22.80
N TYR A 475 3.72 4.26 24.11
CA TYR A 475 2.82 5.12 24.86
C TYR A 475 3.52 5.78 26.05
N GLU A 476 3.09 6.99 26.40
CA GLU A 476 3.48 7.65 27.64
C GLU A 476 2.47 7.26 28.72
N PRO A 477 2.86 6.50 29.77
CA PRO A 477 1.99 6.29 30.92
C PRO A 477 1.84 7.60 31.70
N ILE A 478 0.59 8.03 31.93
CA ILE A 478 0.27 9.24 32.70
C ILE A 478 -0.23 8.88 34.10
N GLU A 479 -1.12 7.89 34.18
CA GLU A 479 -1.67 7.40 35.45
C GLU A 479 -2.01 5.91 35.30
N TRP A 480 -1.63 5.09 36.26
CA TRP A 480 -1.97 3.67 36.27
C TRP A 480 -2.44 3.24 37.66
N THR A 481 -3.70 2.85 37.76
CA THR A 481 -4.36 2.39 38.98
C THR A 481 -5.40 1.31 38.65
N ASP A 482 -5.85 0.55 39.65
CA ASP A 482 -6.88 -0.50 39.49
C ASP A 482 -8.22 0.00 38.92
N THR A 483 -8.46 1.31 38.98
CA THR A 483 -9.72 1.95 38.55
C THR A 483 -9.56 2.95 37.41
N LYS A 484 -8.32 3.28 37.04
CA LYS A 484 -8.03 4.28 36.03
C LYS A 484 -6.66 4.07 35.40
N VAL A 485 -6.63 4.03 34.08
CA VAL A 485 -5.43 3.99 33.25
C VAL A 485 -5.48 5.17 32.28
N SER A 486 -4.49 6.06 32.36
CA SER A 486 -4.35 7.23 31.47
C SER A 486 -3.02 7.17 30.77
N PHE A 487 -3.03 7.41 29.47
CA PHE A 487 -1.86 7.27 28.63
C PHE A 487 -1.97 8.12 27.38
N ARG A 488 -0.82 8.48 26.80
CA ARG A 488 -0.73 9.10 25.47
C ARG A 488 -0.17 8.12 24.48
N LEU A 489 -0.84 7.93 23.35
CA LEU A 489 -0.34 7.08 22.28
C LEU A 489 0.56 7.87 21.33
N HIS A 490 1.60 7.20 20.86
CA HIS A 490 2.50 7.67 19.80
C HIS A 490 2.59 6.59 18.73
N GLY A 491 1.45 6.35 18.07
CA GLY A 491 1.33 5.47 16.90
C GLY A 491 1.07 6.23 15.60
N ARG A 492 0.79 5.48 14.54
CA ARG A 492 0.52 6.01 13.19
C ARG A 492 -0.87 6.64 13.12
N ARG A 493 -1.87 5.94 13.65
CA ARG A 493 -3.28 6.35 13.59
C ARG A 493 -3.62 7.29 14.74
N TYR A 494 -3.03 7.08 15.92
CA TYR A 494 -3.28 7.91 17.11
C TYR A 494 -2.02 8.69 17.57
N PRO A 495 -1.46 9.63 16.76
CA PRO A 495 -0.25 10.35 17.14
C PRO A 495 -0.55 11.43 18.19
N GLY A 496 0.03 11.29 19.39
CA GLY A 496 -0.02 12.29 20.46
C GLY A 496 -1.38 12.42 21.15
N LEU A 497 -2.32 11.49 20.91
CA LEU A 497 -3.64 11.49 21.53
C LEU A 497 -3.58 10.78 22.89
N GLU A 498 -4.08 11.47 23.92
CA GLU A 498 -4.18 10.94 25.28
C GLU A 498 -5.61 10.43 25.59
N PHE A 499 -5.65 9.23 26.18
CA PHE A 499 -6.85 8.49 26.50
C PHE A 499 -6.93 8.24 28.00
N HIS A 500 -8.16 8.18 28.50
CA HIS A 500 -8.50 7.73 29.84
C HIS A 500 -9.39 6.51 29.76
N PHE A 501 -8.95 5.44 30.40
CA PHE A 501 -9.70 4.22 30.65
C PHE A 501 -10.11 4.23 32.11
N VAL A 502 -11.41 4.34 32.38
CA VAL A 502 -11.95 4.42 33.75
C VAL A 502 -12.85 3.23 34.02
N LYS A 503 -12.58 2.50 35.10
CA LYS A 503 -13.37 1.37 35.54
C LYS A 503 -14.69 1.83 36.17
N THR A 504 -15.78 1.27 35.70
CA THR A 504 -17.13 1.44 36.27
C THR A 504 -17.48 0.24 37.13
N ARG A 505 -18.74 0.13 37.57
CA ARG A 505 -19.22 -1.03 38.34
C ARG A 505 -19.22 -2.34 37.54
N THR A 506 -19.35 -2.27 36.22
CA THR A 506 -19.48 -3.46 35.36
C THR A 506 -18.30 -3.60 34.39
N ASP A 507 -17.85 -2.51 33.77
CA ASP A 507 -16.84 -2.53 32.70
C ASP A 507 -15.96 -1.27 32.71
N TRP A 508 -15.04 -1.11 31.77
CA TRP A 508 -14.26 0.12 31.59
C TRP A 508 -14.86 1.02 30.51
N LEU A 509 -14.57 2.32 30.60
CA LEU A 509 -14.90 3.31 29.58
C LEU A 509 -13.62 3.98 29.09
N ALA A 510 -13.44 4.01 27.77
CA ALA A 510 -12.38 4.75 27.09
C ALA A 510 -12.92 6.09 26.58
N PHE A 511 -12.20 7.18 26.82
CA PHE A 511 -12.50 8.51 26.30
C PHE A 511 -11.23 9.37 26.19
N LEU A 512 -11.25 10.34 25.28
CA LEU A 512 -10.15 11.31 25.11
C LEU A 512 -10.06 12.29 26.30
N ALA A 513 -8.85 12.76 26.60
CA ALA A 513 -8.68 13.78 27.63
C ALA A 513 -9.37 15.11 27.28
N SER A 514 -9.89 15.78 28.30
CA SER A 514 -10.72 16.97 28.13
C SER A 514 -9.93 18.25 27.80
N ASN A 515 -8.62 18.26 28.04
CA ASN A 515 -7.71 19.40 27.91
C ASN A 515 -6.85 19.39 26.62
N GLN A 516 -7.10 18.47 25.69
CA GLN A 516 -6.35 18.40 24.43
C GLN A 516 -6.79 19.47 23.42
N THR A 517 -5.81 20.03 22.69
CA THR A 517 -6.01 21.11 21.70
C THR A 517 -5.28 20.88 20.36
N ALA A 518 -4.81 19.66 20.04
CA ALA A 518 -4.13 19.32 18.76
C ALA A 518 -4.22 17.80 18.43
N PRO A 519 -3.96 17.41 17.17
CA PRO A 519 -4.99 17.12 16.17
C PRO A 519 -5.81 15.86 16.52
N LEU A 520 -7.13 16.03 16.62
CA LEU A 520 -8.04 14.89 16.51
C LEU A 520 -7.94 14.31 15.10
N ILE A 521 -8.15 13.01 14.95
CA ILE A 521 -8.29 12.40 13.63
C ILE A 521 -9.47 13.09 12.94
N ALA A 522 -9.17 13.87 11.90
CA ALA A 522 -10.15 14.73 11.27
C ALA A 522 -11.31 13.89 10.72
N SER A 523 -12.53 14.36 10.93
CA SER A 523 -13.70 13.72 10.33
C SER A 523 -13.80 14.14 8.86
N PRO A 524 -14.18 13.24 7.95
CA PRO A 524 -14.35 13.60 6.55
C PRO A 524 -15.42 14.67 6.39
N PRO A 525 -15.25 15.62 5.46
CA PRO A 525 -16.35 16.47 5.03
C PRO A 525 -17.41 15.63 4.29
N ARG A 526 -18.58 16.22 4.04
CA ARG A 526 -19.55 15.57 3.14
C ARG A 526 -19.07 15.66 1.70
N PHE A 527 -18.89 14.51 1.06
CA PHE A 527 -18.53 14.41 -0.34
C PHE A 527 -19.78 14.34 -1.24
N THR A 528 -19.62 14.81 -2.47
CA THR A 528 -20.56 14.59 -3.57
C THR A 528 -19.83 13.84 -4.67
N PRO A 529 -20.42 12.81 -5.29
CA PRO A 529 -19.73 12.04 -6.32
C PRO A 529 -19.32 12.90 -7.52
N MET A 530 -18.11 12.68 -8.03
CA MET A 530 -17.63 13.19 -9.31
C MET A 530 -18.44 12.58 -10.46
N LEU A 531 -18.70 13.39 -11.50
CA LEU A 531 -19.54 13.02 -12.63
C LEU A 531 -18.70 12.81 -13.88
N ALA A 532 -18.95 11.70 -14.58
CA ALA A 532 -18.36 11.45 -15.89
C ALA A 532 -19.11 12.18 -17.02
N GLU A 533 -18.38 12.61 -18.04
CA GLU A 533 -18.92 13.05 -19.32
C GLU A 533 -19.59 11.87 -20.07
N GLY A 534 -20.68 12.14 -20.78
CA GLY A 534 -21.42 11.16 -21.58
C GLY A 534 -21.15 11.28 -23.08
N GLY A 535 -21.51 10.26 -23.85
CA GLY A 535 -21.46 10.31 -25.32
C GLY A 535 -20.12 9.96 -25.96
N GLY A 536 -19.17 9.38 -25.21
CA GLY A 536 -17.85 9.00 -25.74
C GLY A 536 -17.92 7.89 -26.81
N GLN A 537 -17.07 8.01 -27.82
CA GLN A 537 -16.77 6.91 -28.74
C GLN A 537 -15.71 5.99 -28.12
N PRO A 538 -15.69 4.68 -28.43
CA PRO A 538 -14.58 3.80 -28.08
C PRO A 538 -13.23 4.31 -28.62
N PHE A 539 -12.16 4.18 -27.84
CA PHE A 539 -10.80 4.58 -28.23
C PHE A 539 -9.75 3.78 -27.44
N ASP A 540 -8.52 3.75 -27.96
CA ASP A 540 -7.33 3.27 -27.26
C ASP A 540 -6.40 4.47 -27.01
N ASP A 541 -5.87 4.59 -25.79
CA ASP A 541 -4.94 5.66 -25.41
C ASP A 541 -4.21 5.29 -24.11
N PRO A 542 -2.85 5.18 -24.12
CA PRO A 542 -2.08 4.79 -22.94
C PRO A 542 -2.17 5.77 -21.76
N ALA A 543 -2.63 7.00 -21.98
CA ALA A 543 -2.89 7.97 -20.90
C ALA A 543 -4.24 7.72 -20.17
N TRP A 544 -4.94 6.63 -20.53
CA TRP A 544 -6.23 6.28 -19.98
C TRP A 544 -6.26 4.83 -19.54
N TRP A 545 -7.06 4.58 -18.51
CA TRP A 545 -7.51 3.24 -18.20
C TRP A 545 -9.01 3.11 -18.44
N PHE A 546 -9.47 1.87 -18.53
CA PHE A 546 -10.83 1.54 -18.91
C PHE A 546 -11.40 0.53 -17.93
N GLU A 547 -12.55 0.85 -17.36
CA GLU A 547 -13.26 0.05 -16.36
C GLU A 547 -14.62 -0.39 -16.91
N PRO A 548 -15.12 -1.60 -16.57
CA PRO A 548 -16.50 -1.95 -16.87
C PRO A 548 -17.45 -0.92 -16.27
N LYS A 549 -18.38 -0.42 -17.10
CA LYS A 549 -19.47 0.39 -16.57
C LYS A 549 -20.43 -0.53 -15.83
N LEU A 550 -20.43 -0.40 -14.51
CA LEU A 550 -21.38 -1.06 -13.64
C LEU A 550 -22.79 -0.52 -13.88
N ASP A 551 -23.76 -1.41 -13.70
CA ASP A 551 -25.19 -1.12 -13.79
C ASP A 551 -25.80 -1.25 -12.38
N GLY A 552 -25.42 -0.31 -11.50
CA GLY A 552 -25.80 -0.29 -10.09
C GLY A 552 -26.30 1.07 -9.61
N ILE A 553 -26.35 1.24 -8.28
CA ILE A 553 -26.73 2.49 -7.62
C ILE A 553 -25.47 3.14 -7.06
N ARG A 554 -25.19 4.37 -7.49
CA ARG A 554 -24.05 5.14 -6.98
C ARG A 554 -24.15 5.31 -5.45
N CYS A 555 -23.08 4.97 -4.76
CA CYS A 555 -23.01 4.96 -3.31
C CYS A 555 -21.66 5.49 -2.81
N LEU A 556 -21.70 6.47 -1.90
CA LEU A 556 -20.55 6.82 -1.06
C LEU A 556 -20.69 6.08 0.26
N ALA A 557 -19.71 5.25 0.60
CA ALA A 557 -19.63 4.59 1.89
C ALA A 557 -18.78 5.43 2.84
N GLU A 558 -19.43 6.08 3.81
CA GLU A 558 -18.77 6.79 4.90
C GLU A 558 -18.57 5.83 6.06
N MET A 559 -17.34 5.60 6.46
CA MET A 559 -17.00 4.55 7.41
C MET A 559 -16.25 5.15 8.61
N THR A 560 -16.56 4.64 9.79
CA THR A 560 -15.75 4.80 11.01
C THR A 560 -15.35 3.43 11.52
N THR A 561 -14.55 3.34 12.58
CA THR A 561 -14.31 2.07 13.30
C THR A 561 -15.60 1.40 13.81
N ALA A 562 -16.71 2.13 13.92
CA ALA A 562 -17.95 1.66 14.54
C ALA A 562 -19.03 1.21 13.54
N GLU A 563 -19.11 1.87 12.39
CA GLU A 563 -20.24 1.73 11.47
C GLU A 563 -19.87 2.19 10.05
N THR A 564 -20.64 1.69 9.08
CA THR A 564 -20.73 2.24 7.73
C THR A 564 -22.07 2.92 7.52
N VAL A 565 -22.04 4.14 6.98
CA VAL A 565 -23.21 4.85 6.47
C VAL A 565 -23.13 4.91 4.95
N LEU A 566 -24.14 4.34 4.29
CA LEU A 566 -24.25 4.34 2.84
C LEU A 566 -25.05 5.56 2.37
N ARG A 567 -24.43 6.43 1.58
CA ARG A 567 -25.10 7.59 1.00
C ARG A 567 -25.33 7.42 -0.49
N SER A 568 -26.56 7.71 -0.91
CA SER A 568 -26.87 7.83 -2.34
C SER A 568 -26.10 8.97 -2.98
N ARG A 569 -26.16 9.03 -4.32
CA ARG A 569 -25.77 10.20 -5.11
C ARG A 569 -26.27 11.54 -4.55
N THR A 570 -27.49 11.56 -4.02
CA THR A 570 -28.16 12.77 -3.50
C THR A 570 -27.90 13.01 -2.00
N GLY A 571 -27.04 12.19 -1.38
CA GLY A 571 -26.68 12.29 0.04
C GLY A 571 -27.67 11.62 0.99
N ARG A 572 -28.71 10.96 0.48
CA ARG A 572 -29.70 10.23 1.29
C ARG A 572 -29.05 8.98 1.89
N ASP A 573 -29.29 8.75 3.18
CA ASP A 573 -28.90 7.52 3.85
C ASP A 573 -29.73 6.33 3.35
N MET A 574 -29.05 5.31 2.83
CA MET A 574 -29.61 4.07 2.31
C MET A 574 -29.22 2.84 3.15
N THR A 575 -28.54 3.03 4.29
CA THR A 575 -27.98 1.94 5.10
C THR A 575 -29.05 0.94 5.53
N ALA A 576 -30.22 1.43 5.95
CA ALA A 576 -31.34 0.57 6.36
C ALA A 576 -31.96 -0.24 5.20
N GLN A 577 -31.77 0.19 3.96
CA GLN A 577 -32.28 -0.49 2.76
C GLN A 577 -31.35 -1.63 2.30
N TYR A 578 -30.06 -1.51 2.59
CA TYR A 578 -29.02 -2.49 2.27
C TYR A 578 -28.31 -2.94 3.55
N PRO A 579 -29.03 -3.57 4.51
CA PRO A 579 -28.47 -3.95 5.79
C PRO A 579 -27.36 -5.01 5.68
N GLU A 580 -27.19 -5.71 4.58
CA GLU A 580 -26.02 -6.58 4.37
C GLU A 580 -24.70 -5.79 4.26
N LEU A 581 -24.75 -4.51 3.91
CA LEU A 581 -23.57 -3.66 3.67
C LEU A 581 -23.25 -2.73 4.87
N HIS A 582 -24.03 -2.72 5.95
CA HIS A 582 -23.82 -1.78 7.08
C HIS A 582 -22.52 -1.99 7.89
N MET A 583 -21.85 -3.12 7.69
CA MET A 583 -20.62 -3.52 8.39
C MET A 583 -19.41 -3.69 7.46
N VAL A 584 -19.41 -3.08 6.28
CA VAL A 584 -18.26 -3.22 5.35
C VAL A 584 -16.99 -2.53 5.86
N GLN A 585 -17.06 -1.64 6.86
CA GLN A 585 -15.88 -1.12 7.57
C GLN A 585 -15.04 -2.22 8.23
N GLU A 586 -15.62 -3.40 8.49
CA GLU A 586 -14.87 -4.56 8.97
C GLU A 586 -13.79 -4.98 7.96
N LEU A 587 -14.05 -4.77 6.67
CA LEU A 587 -13.19 -5.13 5.53
C LEU A 587 -12.23 -4.00 5.11
N VAL A 588 -12.29 -2.84 5.76
CA VAL A 588 -11.44 -1.69 5.43
C VAL A 588 -10.53 -1.36 6.60
N ASP A 589 -9.22 -1.32 6.38
CA ASP A 589 -8.24 -0.99 7.41
C ASP A 589 -8.17 0.53 7.66
N GLN A 590 -9.08 1.02 8.50
CA GLN A 590 -9.30 2.46 8.70
C GLN A 590 -9.77 2.80 10.12
N VAL A 591 -9.43 4.02 10.57
CA VAL A 591 -10.15 4.74 11.61
C VAL A 591 -11.38 5.42 11.01
N ASN A 592 -11.19 6.14 9.90
CA ASN A 592 -12.28 6.68 9.10
C ASN A 592 -11.91 6.71 7.61
N ALA A 593 -12.88 6.50 6.74
CA ALA A 593 -12.69 6.66 5.29
C ALA A 593 -13.99 7.02 4.59
N VAL A 594 -13.84 7.53 3.37
CA VAL A 594 -14.94 7.70 2.42
C VAL A 594 -14.54 7.05 1.11
N ILE A 595 -15.31 6.05 0.70
CA ILE A 595 -15.05 5.27 -0.52
C ILE A 595 -16.21 5.47 -1.50
N ASP A 596 -15.88 5.62 -2.77
CA ASP A 596 -16.85 5.79 -3.86
C ASP A 596 -17.03 4.49 -4.64
N GLY A 597 -18.29 4.09 -4.85
CA GLY A 597 -18.66 2.81 -5.41
C GLY A 597 -20.07 2.75 -5.99
N GLU A 598 -20.45 1.56 -6.46
CA GLU A 598 -21.81 1.25 -6.88
C GLU A 598 -22.32 -0.01 -6.16
N ILE A 599 -23.55 0.06 -5.64
CA ILE A 599 -24.28 -1.10 -5.14
C ILE A 599 -24.83 -1.87 -6.33
N VAL A 600 -24.46 -3.13 -6.47
CA VAL A 600 -24.86 -4.02 -7.58
C VAL A 600 -25.56 -5.26 -7.06
N ALA A 601 -26.41 -5.85 -7.90
CA ALA A 601 -26.96 -7.19 -7.68
C ALA A 601 -26.61 -8.08 -8.86
N PHE A 602 -26.47 -9.37 -8.62
CA PHE A 602 -26.13 -10.36 -9.64
C PHE A 602 -27.36 -11.19 -10.02
N ASP A 603 -27.48 -11.55 -11.30
CA ASP A 603 -28.47 -12.51 -11.78
C ASP A 603 -28.06 -13.96 -11.46
N ALA A 604 -28.92 -14.94 -11.79
CA ALA A 604 -28.65 -16.35 -11.56
C ALA A 604 -27.41 -16.90 -12.32
N SER A 605 -26.89 -16.15 -13.29
CA SER A 605 -25.66 -16.47 -14.03
C SER A 605 -24.43 -15.73 -13.49
N GLY A 606 -24.57 -14.98 -12.39
CA GLY A 606 -23.49 -14.21 -11.76
C GLY A 606 -23.17 -12.89 -12.46
N ARG A 607 -24.04 -12.40 -13.35
CA ARG A 607 -23.81 -11.13 -14.08
C ARG A 607 -24.50 -9.97 -13.37
N ASN A 608 -23.87 -8.80 -13.39
CA ASN A 608 -24.48 -7.55 -12.90
C ASN A 608 -25.83 -7.31 -13.58
N SER A 609 -26.88 -7.18 -12.77
CA SER A 609 -28.26 -7.02 -13.24
C SER A 609 -28.99 -5.97 -12.42
N PHE A 610 -29.23 -4.82 -13.05
CA PHE A 610 -30.03 -3.78 -12.42
C PHE A 610 -31.51 -4.16 -12.30
N GLU A 611 -32.05 -4.97 -13.23
CA GLU A 611 -33.42 -5.50 -13.12
C GLU A 611 -33.60 -6.27 -11.80
N THR A 612 -32.59 -7.06 -11.43
CA THR A 612 -32.55 -7.76 -10.14
C THR A 612 -32.47 -6.75 -8.98
N LEU A 613 -31.61 -5.74 -9.09
CA LEU A 613 -31.44 -4.71 -8.06
C LEU A 613 -32.69 -3.83 -7.85
N GLN A 614 -33.49 -3.55 -8.88
CA GLN A 614 -34.72 -2.74 -8.78
C GLN A 614 -35.70 -3.24 -7.73
N GLN A 615 -35.75 -4.57 -7.54
CA GLN A 615 -36.62 -5.19 -6.55
C GLN A 615 -36.26 -4.80 -5.10
N ARG A 616 -35.04 -4.26 -4.89
CA ARG A 616 -34.54 -3.75 -3.60
C ARG A 616 -34.72 -2.24 -3.42
N MET A 617 -34.75 -1.46 -4.50
CA MET A 617 -34.59 0.01 -4.49
C MET A 617 -35.65 0.81 -3.73
N ASN A 618 -36.87 0.30 -3.62
CA ASN A 618 -38.00 1.05 -3.03
C ASN A 618 -38.56 0.37 -1.77
N LEU A 619 -37.81 -0.58 -1.20
CA LEU A 619 -38.23 -1.27 0.01
C LEU A 619 -38.02 -0.37 1.23
N ALA A 620 -39.10 -0.19 2.01
CA ALA A 620 -39.08 0.54 3.29
C ALA A 620 -39.50 -0.34 4.48
N ASN A 621 -40.16 -1.49 4.23
CA ASN A 621 -40.61 -2.38 5.29
C ASN A 621 -39.47 -3.33 5.73
N PRO A 622 -39.06 -3.34 7.02
CA PRO A 622 -37.93 -4.15 7.49
C PRO A 622 -38.06 -5.66 7.23
N ARG A 623 -39.27 -6.23 7.35
CA ARG A 623 -39.48 -7.68 7.10
C ARG A 623 -39.32 -8.02 5.63
N GLN A 624 -39.78 -7.11 4.76
CA GLN A 624 -39.62 -7.29 3.32
C GLN A 624 -38.16 -7.13 2.89
N ILE A 625 -37.44 -6.17 3.49
CA ILE A 625 -36.00 -5.98 3.28
C ILE A 625 -35.24 -7.24 3.66
N GLU A 626 -35.46 -7.80 4.86
CA GLU A 626 -34.77 -9.01 5.31
C GLU A 626 -35.09 -10.22 4.42
N ARG A 627 -36.35 -10.38 4.00
CA ARG A 627 -36.73 -11.43 3.05
C ARG A 627 -35.99 -11.27 1.72
N MET A 628 -35.86 -10.04 1.23
CA MET A 628 -35.26 -9.76 -0.07
C MET A 628 -33.74 -9.80 -0.05
N ARG A 629 -33.12 -9.50 1.10
CA ARG A 629 -31.70 -9.75 1.37
C ARG A 629 -31.31 -11.21 1.13
N ALA A 630 -32.11 -12.15 1.62
CA ALA A 630 -31.82 -13.57 1.43
C ALA A 630 -32.01 -14.06 -0.01
N GLN A 631 -32.86 -13.39 -0.80
CA GLN A 631 -33.17 -13.80 -2.18
C GLN A 631 -32.29 -13.09 -3.22
N ILE A 632 -31.93 -11.84 -2.93
CA ILE A 632 -31.20 -10.94 -3.83
C ILE A 632 -30.12 -10.24 -2.98
N PRO A 633 -28.98 -10.91 -2.71
CA PRO A 633 -27.85 -10.26 -2.06
C PRO A 633 -27.28 -9.17 -2.98
N VAL A 634 -26.73 -8.12 -2.35
CA VAL A 634 -26.05 -7.04 -3.07
C VAL A 634 -24.59 -6.93 -2.62
N ALA A 635 -23.75 -6.39 -3.50
CA ALA A 635 -22.37 -6.06 -3.23
C ALA A 635 -22.13 -4.56 -3.47
N LEU A 636 -21.17 -3.98 -2.76
CA LEU A 636 -20.62 -2.66 -3.06
C LEU A 636 -19.32 -2.85 -3.86
N VAL A 637 -19.35 -2.46 -5.13
CA VAL A 637 -18.15 -2.46 -5.99
C VAL A 637 -17.56 -1.06 -5.97
N VAL A 638 -16.38 -0.92 -5.37
CA VAL A 638 -15.72 0.36 -5.13
C VAL A 638 -14.65 0.66 -6.19
N PHE A 639 -14.55 1.92 -6.56
CA PHE A 639 -13.64 2.37 -7.61
C PHE A 639 -12.85 3.65 -7.28
N ASP A 640 -13.01 4.26 -6.11
CA ASP A 640 -12.18 5.41 -5.70
C ASP A 640 -12.15 5.60 -4.17
N LEU A 641 -11.09 6.21 -3.64
CA LEU A 641 -10.89 6.53 -2.22
C LEU A 641 -10.79 8.05 -2.06
N LEU A 642 -11.68 8.66 -1.28
CA LEU A 642 -11.79 10.13 -1.15
C LEU A 642 -11.24 10.66 0.18
N TRP A 643 -11.14 9.80 1.20
CA TRP A 643 -10.63 10.16 2.51
C TRP A 643 -10.11 8.93 3.22
N LEU A 644 -9.00 9.06 3.96
CA LEU A 644 -8.46 8.00 4.82
C LEU A 644 -7.79 8.61 6.06
N ASP A 645 -8.25 8.20 7.24
CA ASP A 645 -7.62 8.47 8.54
C ASP A 645 -7.26 9.93 8.80
N GLY A 646 -8.19 10.82 8.44
CA GLY A 646 -8.04 12.26 8.62
C GLY A 646 -7.39 13.00 7.46
N ARG A 647 -7.02 12.29 6.39
CA ARG A 647 -6.39 12.84 5.18
C ARG A 647 -7.35 12.86 4.01
N ASP A 648 -7.41 13.99 3.30
CA ASP A 648 -8.11 14.11 2.02
C ASP A 648 -7.23 13.52 0.92
N THR A 649 -7.75 12.52 0.20
CA THR A 649 -7.02 11.85 -0.88
C THR A 649 -7.42 12.38 -2.26
N THR A 650 -8.43 13.26 -2.37
CA THR A 650 -9.00 13.69 -3.66
C THR A 650 -8.02 14.45 -4.56
N GLY A 651 -7.01 15.09 -3.96
CA GLY A 651 -5.94 15.79 -4.68
C GLY A 651 -4.89 14.86 -5.30
N LEU A 652 -4.75 13.64 -4.79
CA LEU A 652 -3.80 12.65 -5.30
C LEU A 652 -4.16 12.22 -6.72
N THR A 653 -3.21 11.62 -7.43
CA THR A 653 -3.48 11.04 -8.75
C THR A 653 -4.46 9.87 -8.65
N LEU A 654 -5.12 9.53 -9.76
CA LEU A 654 -6.07 8.42 -9.81
C LEU A 654 -5.40 7.11 -9.40
N GLU A 655 -4.17 6.91 -9.83
CA GLU A 655 -3.33 5.75 -9.57
C GLU A 655 -3.03 5.62 -8.08
N ASP A 656 -2.58 6.69 -7.44
CA ASP A 656 -2.24 6.69 -6.01
C ASP A 656 -3.48 6.41 -5.15
N ARG A 657 -4.63 7.04 -5.45
CA ARG A 657 -5.89 6.77 -4.74
C ARG A 657 -6.31 5.30 -4.86
N ARG A 658 -6.06 4.70 -6.01
CA ARG A 658 -6.48 3.33 -6.32
C ARG A 658 -5.56 2.29 -5.73
N GLU A 659 -4.27 2.60 -5.63
CA GLU A 659 -3.32 1.79 -4.89
C GLU A 659 -3.60 1.84 -3.38
N LEU A 660 -3.84 3.04 -2.82
CA LEU A 660 -4.28 3.18 -1.42
C LEU A 660 -5.56 2.38 -1.15
N LEU A 661 -6.56 2.50 -2.03
CA LEU A 661 -7.80 1.73 -1.92
C LEU A 661 -7.54 0.21 -1.91
N ARG A 662 -6.62 -0.27 -2.75
CA ARG A 662 -6.25 -1.69 -2.82
C ARG A 662 -5.54 -2.18 -1.56
N LEU A 663 -4.73 -1.33 -0.92
CA LEU A 663 -4.01 -1.67 0.31
C LEU A 663 -4.95 -1.76 1.52
N VAL A 664 -5.97 -0.89 1.59
CA VAL A 664 -6.86 -0.83 2.76
C VAL A 664 -8.10 -1.72 2.63
N VAL A 665 -8.50 -2.13 1.43
CA VAL A 665 -9.71 -2.94 1.20
C VAL A 665 -9.39 -4.43 1.09
N GLU A 666 -10.02 -5.22 1.94
CA GLU A 666 -10.17 -6.67 1.79
C GLU A 666 -11.47 -6.98 1.03
N GLN A 667 -11.40 -7.87 0.04
CA GLN A 667 -12.56 -8.20 -0.79
C GLN A 667 -13.30 -9.43 -0.27
N ASP A 668 -14.63 -9.37 -0.24
CA ASP A 668 -15.55 -10.49 -0.04
C ASP A 668 -16.79 -10.35 -0.94
N ASP A 669 -17.84 -11.13 -0.69
CA ASP A 669 -19.10 -11.05 -1.46
C ASP A 669 -19.85 -9.72 -1.29
N ARG A 670 -19.52 -8.92 -0.27
CA ARG A 670 -20.17 -7.65 0.07
C ARG A 670 -19.37 -6.44 -0.40
N LEU A 671 -18.04 -6.51 -0.45
CA LEU A 671 -17.16 -5.40 -0.86
C LEU A 671 -16.15 -5.89 -1.90
N GLN A 672 -16.15 -5.28 -3.08
CA GLN A 672 -15.32 -5.69 -4.22
C GLN A 672 -14.65 -4.48 -4.87
N LEU A 673 -13.46 -4.65 -5.46
CA LEU A 673 -12.78 -3.63 -6.23
C LEU A 673 -13.15 -3.74 -7.71
N VAL A 674 -13.41 -2.61 -8.38
CA VAL A 674 -13.57 -2.62 -9.84
C VAL A 674 -12.25 -3.01 -10.51
N THR A 675 -12.33 -3.80 -11.57
CA THR A 675 -11.20 -4.15 -12.45
C THR A 675 -11.01 -3.10 -13.54
N TRP A 676 -9.80 -3.02 -14.10
CA TRP A 676 -9.47 -2.09 -15.18
C TRP A 676 -8.52 -2.70 -16.20
N VAL A 677 -8.42 -2.04 -17.36
CA VAL A 677 -7.47 -2.31 -18.45
C VAL A 677 -6.79 -0.99 -18.84
N GLU A 678 -5.47 -0.99 -19.00
CA GLU A 678 -4.70 0.19 -19.40
C GLU A 678 -4.63 0.30 -20.93
N GLY A 679 -4.87 1.47 -21.50
CA GLY A 679 -4.65 1.74 -22.92
C GLY A 679 -5.64 1.11 -23.91
N GLU A 680 -6.22 -0.06 -23.61
CA GLU A 680 -6.96 -0.90 -24.56
C GLU A 680 -8.50 -0.78 -24.42
N GLY A 681 -9.04 0.41 -24.62
CA GLY A 681 -10.48 0.67 -24.47
C GLY A 681 -11.35 -0.02 -25.52
N ASN A 682 -10.88 -0.16 -26.77
CA ASN A 682 -11.62 -0.85 -27.83
C ASN A 682 -11.81 -2.32 -27.51
N ALA A 683 -10.78 -2.98 -26.97
CA ALA A 683 -10.84 -4.38 -26.57
C ALA A 683 -11.85 -4.59 -25.44
N LEU A 684 -11.84 -3.72 -24.42
CA LEU A 684 -12.80 -3.81 -23.32
C LEU A 684 -14.23 -3.53 -23.78
N VAL A 685 -14.45 -2.60 -24.71
CA VAL A 685 -15.77 -2.34 -25.31
C VAL A 685 -16.29 -3.58 -26.05
N ALA A 686 -15.47 -4.26 -26.84
CA ALA A 686 -15.87 -5.50 -27.54
C ALA A 686 -16.21 -6.63 -26.56
N ALA A 687 -15.44 -6.76 -25.47
CA ALA A 687 -15.73 -7.70 -24.40
C ALA A 687 -17.05 -7.36 -23.68
N ALA A 688 -17.25 -6.09 -23.36
CA ALA A 688 -18.48 -5.59 -22.74
C ALA A 688 -19.73 -5.84 -23.61
N GLN A 689 -19.62 -5.70 -24.93
CA GLN A 689 -20.69 -6.05 -25.87
C GLN A 689 -21.03 -7.55 -25.83
N THR A 690 -20.01 -8.40 -25.83
CA THR A 690 -20.17 -9.85 -25.81
C THR A 690 -20.82 -10.33 -24.51
N GLN A 691 -20.48 -9.68 -23.39
CA GLN A 691 -21.01 -9.99 -22.06
C GLN A 691 -22.34 -9.29 -21.75
N GLY A 692 -22.78 -8.38 -22.62
CA GLY A 692 -24.03 -7.64 -22.46
C GLY A 692 -24.01 -6.59 -21.36
N LEU A 693 -22.82 -6.07 -21.00
CA LEU A 693 -22.66 -5.02 -20.00
C LEU A 693 -23.25 -3.68 -20.49
N GLU A 694 -23.39 -2.69 -19.61
CA GLU A 694 -23.94 -1.38 -19.97
C GLU A 694 -22.97 -0.56 -20.84
N GLY A 695 -21.67 -0.70 -20.55
CA GLY A 695 -20.60 -0.10 -21.32
C GLY A 695 -19.27 -0.05 -20.58
N VAL A 696 -18.49 0.98 -20.85
CA VAL A 696 -17.16 1.19 -20.28
C VAL A 696 -17.06 2.61 -19.74
N VAL A 697 -16.32 2.80 -18.65
CA VAL A 697 -15.89 4.10 -18.15
C VAL A 697 -14.40 4.22 -18.40
N ALA A 698 -13.99 5.18 -19.23
CA ALA A 698 -12.59 5.57 -19.37
C ALA A 698 -12.26 6.61 -18.30
N LYS A 699 -11.13 6.47 -17.62
CA LYS A 699 -10.62 7.54 -16.74
C LYS A 699 -9.18 7.87 -17.09
N ARG A 700 -8.84 9.16 -17.00
CA ARG A 700 -7.52 9.67 -17.36
C ARG A 700 -6.52 9.46 -16.22
N LEU A 701 -5.36 8.91 -16.55
CA LEU A 701 -4.22 8.78 -15.64
C LEU A 701 -3.74 10.17 -15.18
N GLY A 702 -3.22 10.25 -13.97
CA GLY A 702 -2.80 11.49 -13.32
C GLY A 702 -3.93 12.45 -12.92
N SER A 703 -5.21 12.07 -13.09
CA SER A 703 -6.33 12.97 -12.79
C SER A 703 -6.73 12.98 -11.30
N PRO A 704 -6.97 14.17 -10.70
CA PRO A 704 -7.51 14.27 -9.37
C PRO A 704 -9.00 13.89 -9.35
N TYR A 705 -9.52 13.58 -8.18
CA TYR A 705 -10.96 13.47 -7.97
C TYR A 705 -11.55 14.86 -7.72
N LEU A 706 -12.60 15.23 -8.45
CA LEU A 706 -13.23 16.54 -8.33
C LEU A 706 -14.69 16.39 -7.83
N PRO A 707 -14.93 16.43 -6.51
CA PRO A 707 -16.25 16.19 -5.93
C PRO A 707 -17.34 17.09 -6.52
N GLY A 708 -18.46 16.48 -6.91
CA GLY A 708 -19.63 17.16 -7.47
C GLY A 708 -19.42 17.80 -8.85
N ARG A 709 -18.23 17.71 -9.45
CA ARG A 709 -17.93 18.27 -10.77
C ARG A 709 -18.11 17.24 -11.86
N ARG A 710 -18.65 17.68 -13.01
CA ARG A 710 -18.55 16.93 -14.25
C ARG A 710 -17.25 17.28 -14.95
N THR A 711 -16.52 16.26 -15.36
CA THR A 711 -15.21 16.43 -16.02
C THR A 711 -15.11 15.52 -17.22
N ASP A 712 -14.21 15.87 -18.13
CA ASP A 712 -13.84 15.03 -19.26
C ASP A 712 -12.80 13.98 -18.87
N ALA A 713 -12.20 14.06 -17.67
CA ALA A 713 -11.26 13.07 -17.14
C ALA A 713 -11.92 11.72 -16.89
N TRP A 714 -13.25 11.67 -16.73
CA TRP A 714 -14.04 10.44 -16.70
C TRP A 714 -15.03 10.47 -17.87
N ARG A 715 -14.98 9.47 -18.75
CA ARG A 715 -15.83 9.40 -19.96
C ARG A 715 -16.61 8.11 -19.99
N LYS A 716 -17.93 8.20 -20.17
CA LYS A 716 -18.81 7.05 -20.38
C LYS A 716 -18.86 6.70 -21.86
N ILE A 717 -18.48 5.48 -22.17
CA ILE A 717 -18.60 4.86 -23.49
C ILE A 717 -19.78 3.89 -23.41
N LYS A 718 -20.95 4.34 -23.87
CA LYS A 718 -22.18 3.55 -23.84
C LYS A 718 -22.25 2.59 -25.03
N LEU A 719 -22.78 1.38 -24.80
CA LEU A 719 -23.03 0.41 -25.86
C LEU A 719 -24.41 0.57 -26.51
N ARG A 720 -25.33 1.21 -25.81
CA ARG A 720 -26.69 1.53 -26.29
C ARG A 720 -26.96 3.00 -26.06
N ASP A 721 -27.70 3.62 -26.98
CA ASP A 721 -28.09 5.02 -26.83
C ASP A 721 -29.29 5.09 -25.87
N THR A 722 -29.00 5.50 -24.63
CA THR A 722 -29.98 5.68 -23.57
C THR A 722 -29.99 7.11 -23.07
N GLN A 723 -31.17 7.61 -22.71
CA GLN A 723 -31.40 8.93 -22.14
C GLN A 723 -32.23 8.79 -20.87
N ASP A 724 -31.73 9.36 -19.77
CA ASP A 724 -32.56 9.58 -18.59
C ASP A 724 -33.51 10.74 -18.84
N CYS A 725 -34.80 10.50 -18.63
CA CYS A 725 -35.87 11.41 -18.95
C CYS A 725 -36.81 11.58 -17.75
N VAL A 726 -37.36 12.77 -17.61
CA VAL A 726 -38.45 13.06 -16.67
C VAL A 726 -39.78 12.75 -17.36
N ILE A 727 -40.69 12.06 -16.67
CA ILE A 727 -42.03 11.78 -17.19
C ILE A 727 -42.90 13.04 -17.03
N LEU A 728 -43.45 13.52 -18.14
CA LEU A 728 -44.32 14.70 -18.24
C LEU A 728 -45.82 14.34 -18.27
N GLY A 729 -46.14 13.07 -18.50
CA GLY A 729 -47.51 12.57 -18.60
C GLY A 729 -47.58 11.18 -19.20
N TYR A 730 -48.79 10.71 -19.47
CA TYR A 730 -49.04 9.45 -20.15
C TYR A 730 -50.31 9.51 -21.01
N THR A 731 -50.40 8.68 -22.05
CA THR A 731 -51.61 8.51 -22.84
C THR A 731 -52.47 7.37 -22.29
N PRO A 732 -53.81 7.40 -22.46
CA PRO A 732 -54.68 6.29 -22.05
C PRO A 732 -54.32 5.00 -22.80
N GLY A 733 -54.43 3.86 -22.12
CA GLY A 733 -54.23 2.57 -22.77
C GLY A 733 -55.43 2.17 -23.63
N GLU A 734 -55.17 1.45 -24.72
CA GLU A 734 -56.22 0.93 -25.60
C GLU A 734 -56.29 -0.60 -25.51
N ARG A 735 -57.47 -1.17 -25.76
CA ARG A 735 -57.73 -2.63 -25.80
C ARG A 735 -57.20 -3.34 -24.54
N GLY A 736 -56.25 -4.27 -24.69
CA GLY A 736 -55.68 -5.05 -23.58
C GLY A 736 -54.94 -4.24 -22.51
N ARG A 737 -54.69 -2.94 -22.75
CA ARG A 737 -54.12 -2.00 -21.76
C ARG A 737 -55.13 -0.97 -21.26
N SER A 738 -56.45 -1.16 -21.46
CA SER A 738 -57.47 -0.17 -21.11
C SER A 738 -57.52 0.21 -19.63
N ALA A 739 -57.01 -0.64 -18.74
CA ALA A 739 -56.91 -0.38 -17.31
C ALA A 739 -55.61 0.36 -16.90
N THR A 740 -54.67 0.57 -17.83
CA THR A 740 -53.37 1.21 -17.60
C THR A 740 -53.13 2.36 -18.60
N PHE A 741 -51.95 2.46 -19.21
CA PHE A 741 -51.58 3.53 -20.15
C PHE A 741 -51.01 2.97 -21.46
N GLY A 742 -51.04 3.81 -22.50
CA GLY A 742 -50.53 3.49 -23.83
C GLY A 742 -49.04 3.81 -23.97
N ALA A 743 -48.65 5.04 -23.65
CA ALA A 743 -47.28 5.52 -23.68
C ALA A 743 -47.01 6.55 -22.58
N VAL A 744 -45.76 6.62 -22.10
CA VAL A 744 -45.27 7.73 -21.26
C VAL A 744 -44.75 8.86 -22.14
N LEU A 745 -45.03 10.10 -21.76
CA LEU A 745 -44.54 11.33 -22.39
C LEU A 745 -43.31 11.79 -21.61
N VAL A 746 -42.17 11.99 -22.28
CA VAL A 746 -40.88 12.14 -21.60
C VAL A 746 -40.12 13.39 -22.03
N GLY A 747 -39.45 14.03 -21.07
CA GLY A 747 -38.69 15.26 -21.23
C GLY A 747 -37.26 15.17 -20.71
N ALA A 748 -36.39 16.07 -21.15
CA ALA A 748 -35.02 16.24 -20.65
C ALA A 748 -34.63 17.73 -20.66
N TYR A 749 -33.70 18.11 -19.78
CA TYR A 749 -33.16 19.46 -19.66
C TYR A 749 -32.11 19.73 -20.74
N ASP A 750 -32.34 20.75 -21.55
CA ASP A 750 -31.42 21.22 -22.59
C ASP A 750 -31.02 22.66 -22.27
N GLY A 751 -29.76 22.86 -21.86
CA GLY A 751 -29.28 24.17 -21.39
C GLY A 751 -30.08 24.73 -20.19
N GLY A 752 -30.51 23.85 -19.27
CA GLY A 752 -31.31 24.22 -18.10
C GLY A 752 -32.81 24.39 -18.37
N THR A 753 -33.28 24.24 -19.61
CA THR A 753 -34.71 24.30 -19.96
C THR A 753 -35.26 22.90 -20.18
N LEU A 754 -36.32 22.51 -19.46
CA LEU A 754 -37.00 21.24 -19.65
C LEU A 754 -37.76 21.22 -20.98
N ARG A 755 -37.48 20.24 -21.84
CA ARG A 755 -38.11 20.08 -23.16
C ARG A 755 -38.78 18.72 -23.29
N TRP A 756 -39.87 18.65 -24.05
CA TRP A 756 -40.46 17.37 -24.45
C TRP A 756 -39.62 16.71 -25.55
N ILE A 757 -39.12 15.51 -25.31
CA ILE A 757 -38.18 14.82 -26.20
C ILE A 757 -38.75 13.52 -26.79
N GLY A 758 -39.98 13.13 -26.45
CA GLY A 758 -40.65 12.01 -27.10
C GLY A 758 -41.71 11.32 -26.26
N GLN A 759 -42.20 10.19 -26.77
CA GLN A 759 -43.13 9.31 -26.06
C GLN A 759 -42.74 7.85 -26.25
N ALA A 760 -42.75 7.05 -25.18
CA ALA A 760 -42.39 5.64 -25.22
C ALA A 760 -43.62 4.77 -24.89
N GLY A 761 -44.06 3.94 -25.85
CA GLY A 761 -45.19 3.00 -25.69
C GLY A 761 -44.80 1.52 -25.62
N SER A 762 -43.52 1.23 -25.82
CA SER A 762 -42.95 -0.12 -25.81
C SER A 762 -41.93 -0.26 -24.69
N GLY A 763 -41.53 -1.50 -24.36
CA GLY A 763 -40.58 -1.78 -23.27
C GLY A 763 -41.21 -2.00 -21.90
N PHE A 764 -42.54 -2.14 -21.83
CA PHE A 764 -43.26 -2.41 -20.59
C PHE A 764 -43.73 -3.87 -20.52
N THR A 765 -43.49 -4.52 -19.38
CA THR A 765 -44.24 -5.71 -18.95
C THR A 765 -45.57 -5.29 -18.31
N ASP A 766 -46.52 -6.21 -18.16
CA ASP A 766 -47.82 -5.91 -17.52
C ASP A 766 -47.66 -5.41 -16.08
N GLN A 767 -46.66 -5.94 -15.36
CA GLN A 767 -46.30 -5.48 -14.02
C GLN A 767 -45.75 -4.04 -14.05
N MET A 768 -44.85 -3.73 -14.97
CA MET A 768 -44.28 -2.38 -15.11
C MET A 768 -45.35 -1.34 -15.44
N LEU A 769 -46.32 -1.65 -16.32
CA LEU A 769 -47.43 -0.74 -16.64
C LEU A 769 -48.19 -0.33 -15.38
N THR A 770 -48.44 -1.29 -14.49
CA THR A 770 -49.15 -1.03 -13.24
C THR A 770 -48.30 -0.19 -12.29
N THR A 771 -47.03 -0.58 -12.08
CA THR A 771 -46.10 0.11 -11.18
C THR A 771 -45.84 1.56 -11.59
N VAL A 772 -45.58 1.80 -12.89
CA VAL A 772 -45.34 3.15 -13.41
C VAL A 772 -46.58 4.01 -13.23
N LEU A 773 -47.78 3.48 -13.55
CA LEU A 773 -49.01 4.23 -13.37
C LEU A 773 -49.26 4.60 -11.90
N ASP A 774 -49.04 3.67 -10.98
CA ASP A 774 -49.20 3.91 -9.54
C ASP A 774 -48.25 4.98 -9.01
N GLN A 775 -47.01 5.05 -9.52
CA GLN A 775 -46.07 6.13 -9.17
C GLN A 775 -46.46 7.49 -9.75
N LEU A 776 -47.16 7.53 -10.89
CA LEU A 776 -47.55 8.77 -11.55
C LEU A 776 -48.84 9.37 -10.99
N ARG A 777 -49.76 8.54 -10.47
CA ARG A 777 -51.06 8.97 -9.93
C ARG A 777 -50.99 10.13 -8.91
N PRO A 778 -50.05 10.17 -7.95
CA PRO A 778 -49.95 11.27 -6.99
C PRO A 778 -49.57 12.62 -7.61
N PHE A 779 -49.01 12.62 -8.82
CA PHE A 779 -48.48 13.80 -9.49
C PHE A 779 -49.38 14.33 -10.61
N VAL A 780 -50.59 13.76 -10.77
CA VAL A 780 -51.50 14.15 -11.84
C VAL A 780 -51.91 15.62 -11.72
N ARG A 781 -51.85 16.31 -12.86
CA ARG A 781 -52.22 17.73 -13.01
C ARG A 781 -53.10 17.95 -14.23
N SER A 782 -53.80 19.08 -14.26
CA SER A 782 -54.77 19.42 -15.30
C SER A 782 -54.15 20.02 -16.57
N THR A 783 -52.92 20.53 -16.51
CA THR A 783 -52.22 21.19 -17.62
C THR A 783 -50.81 20.62 -17.80
N PRO A 784 -50.18 20.72 -18.99
CA PRO A 784 -48.79 20.33 -19.18
C PRO A 784 -47.84 21.05 -18.21
N ALA A 785 -46.79 20.36 -17.77
CA ALA A 785 -45.76 20.94 -16.91
C ALA A 785 -44.85 21.95 -17.63
N ILE A 786 -44.85 21.94 -18.97
CA ILE A 786 -44.06 22.83 -19.82
C ILE A 786 -44.95 23.46 -20.90
N ASP A 787 -44.60 24.67 -21.33
CA ASP A 787 -45.28 25.35 -22.44
C ASP A 787 -44.76 24.82 -23.79
N ASP A 788 -45.28 23.66 -24.19
CA ASP A 788 -45.00 23.02 -25.48
C ASP A 788 -46.33 22.80 -26.25
N PRO A 789 -46.54 23.50 -27.38
CA PRO A 789 -47.79 23.42 -28.14
C PRO A 789 -48.10 22.05 -28.72
N GLU A 790 -47.08 21.22 -28.99
CA GLU A 790 -47.29 19.88 -29.53
C GLU A 790 -47.63 18.89 -28.41
N LEU A 791 -46.99 19.00 -27.25
CA LEU A 791 -47.31 18.24 -26.05
C LEU A 791 -48.75 18.49 -25.58
N ALA A 792 -49.18 19.77 -25.57
CA ALA A 792 -50.53 20.16 -25.19
C ALA A 792 -51.63 19.58 -26.11
N ARG A 793 -51.27 19.20 -27.34
CA ARG A 793 -52.18 18.61 -28.34
C ARG A 793 -52.22 17.08 -28.31
N VAL A 794 -51.44 16.43 -27.44
CA VAL A 794 -51.47 14.96 -27.32
C VAL A 794 -52.85 14.53 -26.83
N LYS A 795 -53.59 13.84 -27.71
CA LYS A 795 -55.00 13.52 -27.49
C LYS A 795 -55.17 12.61 -26.26
N GLY A 796 -55.98 13.07 -25.31
CA GLY A 796 -56.34 12.32 -24.11
C GLY A 796 -55.19 12.16 -23.09
N ALA A 797 -54.08 12.86 -23.28
CA ALA A 797 -52.96 12.82 -22.34
C ALA A 797 -53.40 13.22 -20.92
N VAL A 798 -52.89 12.46 -19.94
CA VAL A 798 -52.93 12.84 -18.54
C VAL A 798 -51.55 13.39 -18.20
N PHE A 799 -51.48 14.66 -17.80
CA PHE A 799 -50.23 15.32 -17.47
C PHE A 799 -49.87 15.07 -16.00
N VAL A 800 -48.57 15.03 -15.72
CA VAL A 800 -48.05 14.89 -14.35
C VAL A 800 -47.01 15.97 -14.05
N GLU A 801 -46.78 16.22 -12.76
CA GLU A 801 -45.61 16.98 -12.33
C GLU A 801 -44.31 16.24 -12.72
N PRO A 802 -43.25 16.97 -13.12
CA PRO A 802 -42.01 16.40 -13.64
C PRO A 802 -41.12 15.88 -12.50
N GLU A 803 -41.62 14.90 -11.75
CA GLU A 803 -41.01 14.36 -10.53
C GLU A 803 -40.48 12.93 -10.72
N VAL A 804 -41.02 12.19 -11.68
CA VAL A 804 -40.68 10.77 -11.89
C VAL A 804 -39.68 10.65 -13.04
N VAL A 805 -38.52 10.04 -12.76
CA VAL A 805 -37.45 9.81 -13.73
C VAL A 805 -37.48 8.38 -14.29
N CYS A 806 -37.21 8.24 -15.57
CA CYS A 806 -37.07 6.98 -16.27
C CYS A 806 -35.87 6.96 -17.21
N GLU A 807 -35.43 5.77 -17.60
CA GLU A 807 -34.43 5.59 -18.66
C GLU A 807 -35.13 5.10 -19.93
N ILE A 808 -34.83 5.75 -21.05
CA ILE A 808 -35.33 5.42 -22.38
C ILE A 808 -34.17 5.03 -23.28
N GLU A 809 -34.26 3.86 -23.91
CA GLU A 809 -33.38 3.48 -25.02
C GLU A 809 -34.00 3.99 -26.32
N TYR A 810 -33.17 4.50 -27.23
CA TYR A 810 -33.65 5.07 -28.49
C TYR A 810 -32.69 4.73 -29.64
N ALA A 811 -33.19 4.82 -30.87
CA ALA A 811 -32.38 4.55 -32.06
C ALA A 811 -31.55 5.76 -32.51
N GLU A 812 -32.15 6.96 -32.50
CA GLU A 812 -31.46 8.23 -32.78
C GLU A 812 -32.24 9.42 -32.21
N ILE A 813 -31.58 10.57 -31.98
CA ILE A 813 -32.22 11.86 -31.70
C ILE A 813 -32.22 12.72 -32.96
N THR A 814 -33.38 13.23 -33.35
CA THR A 814 -33.52 14.05 -34.55
C THR A 814 -32.90 15.43 -34.34
N LYS A 815 -31.85 15.80 -35.11
CA LYS A 815 -31.09 17.06 -34.92
C LYS A 815 -31.94 18.34 -34.84
N GLY A 816 -33.02 18.45 -35.62
CA GLY A 816 -33.87 19.65 -35.64
C GLY A 816 -34.88 19.73 -34.49
N THR A 817 -35.61 18.64 -34.22
CA THR A 817 -36.69 18.62 -33.23
C THR A 817 -36.21 18.19 -31.84
N LYS A 818 -34.98 17.66 -31.72
CA LYS A 818 -34.43 17.02 -30.51
C LYS A 818 -35.33 15.90 -29.94
N LYS A 819 -36.15 15.27 -30.81
CA LYS A 819 -37.01 14.13 -30.42
C LYS A 819 -36.36 12.79 -30.70
N MET A 820 -36.56 11.85 -29.78
CA MET A 820 -36.12 10.46 -29.87
C MET A 820 -36.92 9.69 -30.93
N ARG A 821 -36.23 8.83 -31.67
CA ARG A 821 -36.83 7.83 -32.57
C ARG A 821 -36.78 6.44 -31.97
N ALA A 822 -37.84 5.69 -32.20
CA ALA A 822 -38.07 4.36 -31.63
C ALA A 822 -37.77 4.28 -30.10
N PRO A 823 -38.30 5.20 -29.28
CA PRO A 823 -38.06 5.17 -27.83
C PRO A 823 -38.71 3.93 -27.20
N VAL A 824 -37.90 3.20 -26.44
CA VAL A 824 -38.27 2.02 -25.68
C VAL A 824 -38.05 2.32 -24.21
N PHE A 825 -39.09 2.17 -23.40
CA PHE A 825 -38.95 2.30 -21.96
C PHE A 825 -38.06 1.19 -21.41
N LYS A 826 -37.08 1.54 -20.59
CA LYS A 826 -36.19 0.55 -19.95
C LYS A 826 -36.56 0.36 -18.49
N ARG A 827 -36.62 1.46 -17.73
CA ARG A 827 -36.79 1.41 -16.28
C ARG A 827 -37.16 2.75 -15.67
N LEU A 828 -37.64 2.73 -14.43
CA LEU A 828 -37.67 3.91 -13.56
C LEU A 828 -36.30 4.11 -12.91
N ARG A 829 -35.95 5.37 -12.64
CA ARG A 829 -34.67 5.81 -12.07
C ARG A 829 -34.89 6.58 -10.78
N THR A 830 -35.31 5.86 -9.74
CA THR A 830 -35.55 6.47 -8.42
C THR A 830 -34.26 6.93 -7.73
N ASP A 831 -33.10 6.57 -8.28
CA ASP A 831 -31.76 7.01 -7.88
C ASP A 831 -31.35 8.38 -8.46
N LYS A 832 -32.16 8.97 -9.35
CA LYS A 832 -31.87 10.24 -10.02
C LYS A 832 -32.90 11.32 -9.72
N LEU A 833 -32.42 12.56 -9.69
CA LEU A 833 -33.26 13.74 -9.59
C LEU A 833 -33.76 14.18 -10.99
N PRO A 834 -34.95 14.78 -11.10
CA PRO A 834 -35.45 15.30 -12.38
C PRO A 834 -34.45 16.24 -13.08
N GLU A 835 -33.81 17.14 -12.34
CA GLU A 835 -32.82 18.10 -12.87
C GLU A 835 -31.54 17.44 -13.42
N ASP A 836 -31.23 16.20 -13.01
CA ASP A 836 -30.10 15.42 -13.55
C ASP A 836 -30.38 14.86 -14.96
N CYS A 837 -31.63 14.93 -15.43
CA CYS A 837 -32.05 14.43 -16.75
C CYS A 837 -31.66 15.41 -17.86
N VAL A 838 -30.36 15.69 -17.98
CA VAL A 838 -29.80 16.58 -19.00
C VAL A 838 -29.71 15.84 -20.33
N LEU A 839 -30.17 16.48 -21.41
CA LEU A 839 -30.12 15.94 -22.76
C LEU A 839 -28.66 15.70 -23.15
N GLU A 840 -28.31 14.44 -23.41
CA GLU A 840 -26.95 14.08 -23.76
C GLU A 840 -26.60 14.57 -25.19
N PRO A 841 -25.34 14.98 -25.43
CA PRO A 841 -24.90 15.36 -26.78
C PRO A 841 -25.05 14.17 -27.74
N VAL A 842 -25.59 14.44 -28.93
CA VAL A 842 -25.83 13.42 -29.95
C VAL A 842 -24.48 12.85 -30.42
N ARG A 843 -24.32 11.52 -30.40
CA ARG A 843 -23.18 10.85 -31.05
C ARG A 843 -23.11 11.28 -32.51
N GLU A 844 -22.06 12.00 -32.89
CA GLU A 844 -21.71 12.12 -34.30
C GLU A 844 -21.16 10.78 -34.74
N VAL A 845 -22.01 9.97 -35.38
CA VAL A 845 -21.54 8.80 -36.10
C VAL A 845 -20.88 9.33 -37.36
N SER A 846 -19.55 9.44 -37.35
CA SER A 846 -18.75 9.54 -38.55
C SER A 846 -19.12 8.35 -39.44
N ARG A 847 -19.83 8.63 -40.54
CA ARG A 847 -20.21 7.60 -41.52
C ARG A 847 -19.02 7.07 -42.28
#